data_AF-U7PQL2-F1
#
_entry.id   AF-U7PQL2-F1
#
_cell.length_a   1.000
_cell.length_b   1.000
_cell.length_c   1.000
_cell.angle_alpha   90.00
_cell.angle_beta   90.00
_cell.angle_gamma   90.00
#
_symmetry.space_group_name_H-M   'P 1'
#
loop_
_entity.id
_entity.type
_entity.pdbx_description
1 polymer ?
#
loop_
_entity_poly.entity_id
_entity_poly.type
_entity_poly.pdbx_seq_one_letter_code
_entity_poly.pdbx_strand_id
1 'polypeptide(L)'
;MTAPFSSIVDGVSSLFGGSGSRSSNRYFEYQPVTSPSSAADLFSDDDGSDGDSDGMGARRHRRSGGRRRREPMMFMEAGSYQNDGGLHSKRQYFDSDFKDGVFDSVWARGHRRFLKLTLLVVMAGLMLYLSTIVAHILAVSGSLRRGLPSCDTTDHGYQCYPKVAQYWGQYSPFFSAPSDISNTGAGKPTPPQRADSSPFASPQQQSHREDPSSAVLPPGCHFTFAQVLSRHGARDPTWSKTAAYAALISRIQKTTDAPFEDGPDGNFAFLNNFTYSLGADELTLFGEQQMVNSGVHFYQRYQSLLKSLATSTSHGNPFVRSADENRVVQSAKKWIKGFQSARHAESDSTQIVLLPEAAGFNNTLSHNGLCKRFSSHRGSAAQRAFAATFVPAITARLNRGLPQANLTDTETIYFMDLCPFETVADEEEETAEEHREAPPETVAGGRVLSPFCHLFTETEWHNYDYYQTLGKWYGYGDGSDLGPTQGVGFVNELVARLTASPVVDHTSTNRTMDADPATFPLDAKVYADFSHDNDMSNIFAALGLYNGTFPAGDGPSNTTRTEPEDMRGYASSWVVPFGARMYVEKMVCGGDKESSNDEFVRILVNDRVMPLQSCGADQLGRCRLSRFIDSLAFARNGGLWDDCFA
;
A
#
# COMPACT_ATOMS: atom_id res chain seq x y z
N MET A 1 -49.35 -39.37 -0.42
CA MET A 1 -49.48 -39.59 -1.87
C MET A 1 -48.37 -38.80 -2.57
N THR A 2 -47.33 -39.54 -2.98
CA THR A 2 -46.34 -39.36 -4.07
C THR A 2 -46.21 -38.01 -4.82
N ALA A 3 -45.06 -37.33 -4.64
CA ALA A 3 -43.90 -37.16 -5.57
C ALA A 3 -44.05 -36.85 -7.11
N PRO A 4 -42.99 -36.27 -7.75
CA PRO A 4 -43.01 -35.20 -8.80
C PRO A 4 -42.31 -35.56 -10.14
N PHE A 5 -42.23 -34.67 -11.17
CA PHE A 5 -41.29 -34.67 -12.35
C PHE A 5 -41.28 -33.27 -13.06
N SER A 6 -40.13 -32.60 -13.33
CA SER A 6 -39.33 -32.46 -14.60
C SER A 6 -39.98 -31.56 -15.70
N SER A 7 -39.34 -30.85 -16.64
CA SER A 7 -37.95 -30.51 -17.07
C SER A 7 -38.02 -29.73 -18.42
N ILE A 8 -36.94 -29.01 -18.82
CA ILE A 8 -36.46 -28.73 -20.23
C ILE A 8 -37.20 -27.64 -21.08
N VAL A 9 -36.67 -26.93 -22.10
CA VAL A 9 -35.46 -26.12 -22.48
C VAL A 9 -35.88 -25.36 -23.80
N ASP A 10 -35.25 -24.21 -24.12
CA ASP A 10 -34.87 -23.68 -25.47
C ASP A 10 -35.76 -22.73 -26.33
N GLY A 11 -35.13 -21.63 -26.77
CA GLY A 11 -35.08 -21.25 -28.21
C GLY A 11 -35.46 -19.82 -28.64
N VAL A 12 -34.56 -19.15 -29.39
CA VAL A 12 -34.74 -18.59 -30.78
C VAL A 12 -34.02 -17.24 -31.04
N SER A 13 -33.34 -17.18 -32.20
CA SER A 13 -32.51 -16.11 -32.78
C SER A 13 -33.22 -15.21 -33.82
N SER A 14 -32.68 -13.99 -33.96
CA SER A 14 -32.45 -13.17 -35.20
C SER A 14 -33.61 -12.48 -35.96
N LEU A 15 -33.45 -11.18 -36.29
CA LEU A 15 -33.13 -10.64 -37.65
C LEU A 15 -33.35 -9.11 -37.81
N PHE A 16 -32.31 -8.43 -38.34
CA PHE A 16 -32.21 -7.25 -39.24
C PHE A 16 -32.84 -5.86 -38.97
N GLY A 17 -31.96 -4.84 -38.95
CA GLY A 17 -31.99 -3.71 -39.92
C GLY A 17 -32.03 -2.26 -39.39
N GLY A 18 -31.02 -1.43 -39.73
CA GLY A 18 -31.22 0.03 -39.91
C GLY A 18 -30.21 1.04 -39.33
N SER A 19 -29.21 1.41 -40.14
CA SER A 19 -28.55 2.75 -40.29
C SER A 19 -28.01 3.57 -39.10
N GLY A 20 -26.68 3.77 -39.10
CA GLY A 20 -26.07 5.10 -39.32
C GLY A 20 -25.61 5.94 -38.12
N SER A 21 -24.33 5.87 -37.75
CA SER A 21 -23.47 7.04 -37.42
C SER A 21 -22.03 6.58 -37.19
N ARG A 22 -21.09 7.24 -37.87
CA ARG A 22 -19.64 7.03 -37.75
C ARG A 22 -19.12 7.70 -36.47
N SER A 23 -18.52 6.95 -35.56
CA SER A 23 -17.39 7.45 -34.77
C SER A 23 -16.28 6.39 -34.76
N SER A 24 -15.06 6.84 -35.03
CA SER A 24 -13.88 6.01 -35.19
C SER A 24 -13.35 5.56 -33.82
N ASN A 25 -13.55 4.31 -33.46
CA ASN A 25 -12.74 3.65 -32.44
C ASN A 25 -11.40 3.28 -33.07
N ARG A 26 -10.37 4.09 -32.81
CA ARG A 26 -8.97 3.65 -32.99
C ARG A 26 -8.56 2.90 -31.74
N TYR A 27 -8.56 1.57 -31.85
CA TYR A 27 -7.77 0.70 -30.98
C TYR A 27 -6.30 1.06 -31.18
N PHE A 28 -5.64 1.59 -30.15
CA PHE A 28 -4.18 1.58 -30.08
C PHE A 28 -3.77 0.27 -29.41
N GLU A 29 -3.26 -0.63 -30.24
CA GLU A 29 -2.53 -1.83 -29.86
C GLU A 29 -1.28 -1.41 -29.08
N TYR A 30 -1.25 -1.75 -27.78
CA TYR A 30 -0.13 -1.45 -26.90
C TYR A 30 0.94 -2.53 -27.12
N GLN A 31 2.05 -2.16 -27.75
CA GLN A 31 3.28 -2.96 -27.71
C GLN A 31 4.06 -2.59 -26.44
N PRO A 32 4.56 -3.56 -25.66
CA PRO A 32 5.40 -3.26 -24.51
C PRO A 32 6.74 -2.74 -25.02
N VAL A 33 6.98 -1.44 -24.87
CA VAL A 33 8.32 -0.87 -25.07
C VAL A 33 9.13 -1.18 -23.82
N THR A 34 10.02 -2.16 -23.94
CA THR A 34 11.15 -2.32 -23.03
C THR A 34 12.08 -1.12 -23.20
N SER A 35 11.87 -0.07 -22.41
CA SER A 35 12.81 1.04 -22.28
C SER A 35 13.60 0.90 -20.98
N PRO A 36 14.94 0.79 -21.03
CA PRO A 36 15.76 0.93 -19.83
C PRO A 36 15.83 2.41 -19.48
N SER A 37 15.83 2.72 -18.17
CA SER A 37 16.11 4.04 -17.58
C SER A 37 15.10 5.17 -17.84
N SER A 38 14.34 5.52 -16.81
CA SER A 38 14.11 6.93 -16.45
C SER A 38 14.07 7.05 -14.93
N ALA A 39 15.07 7.75 -14.41
CA ALA A 39 15.16 8.15 -13.01
C ALA A 39 14.04 9.15 -12.68
N ALA A 40 13.05 8.72 -11.91
CA ALA A 40 12.07 9.59 -11.24
C ALA A 40 11.30 8.78 -10.17
N ASP A 41 12.03 8.18 -9.22
CA ASP A 41 11.55 7.88 -7.85
C ASP A 41 12.71 7.41 -6.94
N LEU A 42 13.92 7.91 -7.21
CA LEU A 42 15.15 7.58 -6.47
C LEU A 42 15.32 8.39 -5.17
N PHE A 43 14.31 9.13 -4.73
CA PHE A 43 14.41 10.02 -3.57
C PHE A 43 13.18 9.92 -2.68
N SER A 44 12.95 8.73 -2.13
CA SER A 44 12.28 8.56 -0.81
C SER A 44 13.14 7.73 0.15
N ASP A 45 14.32 7.30 -0.30
CA ASP A 45 15.24 6.46 0.42
C ASP A 45 16.67 6.98 0.20
N ASP A 46 16.94 8.23 0.61
CA ASP A 46 18.31 8.74 0.60
C ASP A 46 19.10 8.08 1.74
N ASP A 47 19.93 7.12 1.36
CA ASP A 47 20.97 6.54 2.18
C ASP A 47 21.84 7.66 2.76
N GLY A 48 21.80 7.79 4.09
CA GLY A 48 22.77 8.54 4.85
C GLY A 48 24.12 7.85 4.80
N SER A 49 24.90 8.07 3.73
CA SER A 49 26.31 7.70 3.68
C SER A 49 27.13 8.79 2.99
N ASP A 50 27.41 9.88 3.71
CA ASP A 50 28.59 10.70 3.45
C ASP A 50 29.62 10.36 4.52
N GLY A 51 30.70 9.71 4.10
CA GLY A 51 31.85 9.42 4.93
C GLY A 51 32.70 10.68 5.15
N ASP A 52 32.97 10.97 6.43
CA ASP A 52 33.98 11.93 6.86
C ASP A 52 35.36 11.61 6.26
N SER A 53 36.00 12.63 5.70
CA SER A 53 37.46 12.75 5.74
C SER A 53 37.87 14.21 5.76
N ASP A 54 38.16 14.69 6.98
CA ASP A 54 38.98 15.86 7.26
C ASP A 54 40.36 15.72 6.58
N GLY A 55 40.85 16.81 5.98
CA GLY A 55 42.23 16.85 5.46
C GLY A 55 42.55 18.09 4.63
N MET A 56 43.02 19.13 5.30
CA MET A 56 43.60 20.36 4.74
C MET A 56 44.52 20.16 3.53
N GLY A 57 44.50 21.14 2.60
CA GLY A 57 45.73 21.55 1.89
C GLY A 57 45.59 21.75 0.38
N ALA A 58 45.19 22.95 -0.01
CA ALA A 58 45.31 23.43 -1.39
C ALA A 58 46.78 23.52 -1.85
N ARG A 59 47.13 22.93 -3.00
CA ARG A 59 48.03 23.54 -4.01
C ARG A 59 48.05 22.78 -5.34
N ARG A 60 48.05 23.59 -6.40
CA ARG A 60 47.96 23.28 -7.83
C ARG A 60 49.16 22.52 -8.41
N HIS A 61 48.88 21.68 -9.43
CA HIS A 61 49.35 21.76 -10.84
C HIS A 61 49.85 20.44 -11.47
N ARG A 62 49.31 20.21 -12.69
CA ARG A 62 49.91 19.62 -13.92
C ARG A 62 49.78 18.10 -14.21
N ARG A 63 48.79 17.83 -15.08
CA ARG A 63 48.78 17.01 -16.34
C ARG A 63 49.89 15.98 -16.59
N SER A 64 49.47 14.72 -16.82
CA SER A 64 49.65 13.88 -18.04
C SER A 64 49.07 12.49 -17.72
N GLY A 65 48.04 11.95 -18.38
CA GLY A 65 48.10 11.38 -19.73
C GLY A 65 48.33 9.86 -19.68
N GLY A 66 47.26 9.05 -19.72
CA GLY A 66 47.37 7.58 -19.74
C GLY A 66 46.03 6.87 -19.97
N ARG A 67 45.86 6.29 -21.16
CA ARG A 67 44.65 5.65 -21.70
C ARG A 67 44.82 4.12 -21.63
N ARG A 68 43.90 3.36 -21.03
CA ARG A 68 43.70 1.92 -21.34
C ARG A 68 42.24 1.50 -21.32
N ARG A 69 41.95 0.59 -22.26
CA ARG A 69 40.65 0.12 -22.78
C ARG A 69 39.96 -0.89 -21.85
N ARG A 70 38.63 -0.93 -21.97
CA ARG A 70 37.73 -2.03 -21.53
C ARG A 70 37.79 -3.20 -22.52
N GLU A 71 37.64 -4.43 -22.01
CA GLU A 71 37.27 -5.65 -22.77
C GLU A 71 35.91 -6.18 -22.26
N PRO A 72 35.10 -6.86 -23.12
CA PRO A 72 33.77 -7.35 -22.77
C PRO A 72 33.71 -8.87 -22.49
N MET A 73 32.66 -9.29 -21.77
CA MET A 73 32.22 -10.66 -21.47
C MET A 73 31.85 -11.46 -22.74
N MET A 74 32.18 -12.76 -22.76
CA MET A 74 31.60 -13.75 -23.70
C MET A 74 30.96 -14.92 -22.93
N PHE A 75 29.76 -15.27 -23.37
CA PHE A 75 29.00 -16.51 -23.07
C PHE A 75 29.64 -17.72 -23.78
N MET A 76 29.54 -18.91 -23.17
CA MET A 76 29.82 -20.20 -23.84
C MET A 76 28.61 -21.13 -23.72
N GLU A 77 28.12 -21.57 -24.88
CA GLU A 77 27.18 -22.69 -25.08
C GLU A 77 27.92 -24.00 -25.37
N ALA A 78 27.17 -25.11 -25.21
CA ALA A 78 27.60 -26.50 -25.18
C ALA A 78 28.03 -27.12 -26.53
N GLY A 79 28.82 -28.19 -26.47
CA GLY A 79 29.10 -29.09 -27.58
C GLY A 79 29.52 -30.49 -27.11
N SER A 80 28.73 -31.50 -27.47
CA SER A 80 28.98 -32.94 -27.28
C SER A 80 29.59 -33.57 -28.54
N TYR A 81 30.57 -34.48 -28.45
CA TYR A 81 30.79 -35.54 -29.46
C TYR A 81 31.58 -36.76 -28.91
N GLN A 82 31.28 -37.92 -29.48
CA GLN A 82 31.48 -39.31 -29.02
C GLN A 82 32.85 -39.98 -29.32
N ASN A 83 33.06 -41.10 -28.59
CA ASN A 83 33.67 -42.41 -28.95
C ASN A 83 35.14 -42.53 -29.40
N ASP A 84 35.94 -43.39 -28.73
CA ASP A 84 36.08 -44.83 -29.04
C ASP A 84 37.18 -45.55 -28.21
N GLY A 85 36.93 -46.84 -27.89
CA GLY A 85 37.95 -47.91 -27.94
C GLY A 85 38.64 -48.38 -26.65
N GLY A 86 38.45 -49.67 -26.28
CA GLY A 86 39.46 -50.44 -25.52
C GLY A 86 38.97 -51.62 -24.64
N LEU A 87 38.93 -52.84 -25.20
CA LEU A 87 38.64 -54.14 -24.55
C LEU A 87 39.71 -54.60 -23.53
N HIS A 88 39.32 -55.32 -22.46
CA HIS A 88 39.84 -56.67 -22.11
C HIS A 88 39.21 -57.34 -20.84
N SER A 89 38.42 -58.41 -21.07
CA SER A 89 38.47 -59.77 -20.47
C SER A 89 38.54 -60.05 -18.93
N LYS A 90 37.50 -60.73 -18.37
CA LYS A 90 37.56 -62.10 -17.77
C LYS A 90 36.23 -62.62 -17.11
N ARG A 91 35.72 -63.76 -17.64
CA ARG A 91 35.07 -64.98 -17.05
C ARG A 91 34.25 -64.90 -15.73
N GLN A 92 32.95 -65.29 -15.65
CA GLN A 92 32.21 -66.59 -15.76
C GLN A 92 32.02 -67.42 -14.46
N TYR A 93 30.85 -68.09 -14.37
CA TYR A 93 30.28 -69.08 -13.39
C TYR A 93 29.30 -68.47 -12.34
N PHE A 94 28.05 -68.93 -12.10
CA PHE A 94 27.35 -70.22 -12.27
C PHE A 94 25.81 -69.98 -12.46
N ASP A 95 25.14 -70.90 -13.15
CA ASP A 95 23.68 -70.96 -13.47
C ASP A 95 23.07 -72.27 -12.90
N SER A 96 21.76 -72.27 -12.61
CA SER A 96 20.78 -73.41 -12.66
C SER A 96 19.57 -73.14 -11.72
N ASP A 97 18.38 -72.83 -12.22
CA ASP A 97 17.30 -73.67 -12.81
C ASP A 97 16.44 -74.43 -11.77
N PHE A 98 15.18 -74.00 -11.58
CA PHE A 98 14.09 -74.87 -11.12
C PHE A 98 12.81 -74.53 -11.90
N LYS A 99 12.20 -75.59 -12.43
CA LYS A 99 11.31 -75.65 -13.58
C LYS A 99 9.97 -76.29 -13.19
N ASP A 100 8.96 -75.96 -13.99
CA ASP A 100 7.80 -76.79 -14.40
C ASP A 100 6.59 -77.00 -13.47
N GLY A 101 5.40 -76.94 -14.10
CA GLY A 101 4.10 -77.36 -13.56
C GLY A 101 2.93 -76.47 -14.04
N VAL A 102 2.54 -76.52 -15.32
CA VAL A 102 1.39 -77.31 -15.82
C VAL A 102 0.06 -76.98 -15.10
N PHE A 103 -0.83 -76.19 -15.72
CA PHE A 103 -2.29 -76.39 -15.71
C PHE A 103 -2.98 -75.45 -16.73
N ASP A 104 -3.51 -76.09 -17.78
CA ASP A 104 -4.78 -75.82 -18.47
C ASP A 104 -5.05 -74.50 -19.21
N SER A 105 -4.70 -74.58 -20.49
CA SER A 105 -5.56 -74.33 -21.65
C SER A 105 -7.07 -74.06 -21.43
N VAL A 106 -7.51 -72.94 -22.03
CA VAL A 106 -8.78 -72.79 -22.79
C VAL A 106 -10.12 -72.74 -22.03
N TRP A 107 -10.23 -71.97 -20.93
CA TRP A 107 -11.57 -71.55 -20.43
C TRP A 107 -11.70 -70.11 -19.88
N ALA A 108 -10.62 -69.36 -19.66
CA ALA A 108 -10.67 -68.16 -18.80
C ALA A 108 -10.79 -66.77 -19.47
N ARG A 109 -11.12 -66.67 -20.77
CA ARG A 109 -11.21 -65.34 -21.43
C ARG A 109 -12.44 -64.52 -20.99
N GLY A 110 -13.52 -65.16 -20.54
CA GLY A 110 -14.72 -64.48 -20.03
C GLY A 110 -14.56 -63.90 -18.61
N HIS A 111 -13.85 -64.59 -17.72
CA HIS A 111 -13.70 -64.18 -16.32
C HIS A 111 -12.85 -62.92 -16.12
N ARG A 112 -11.88 -62.65 -16.99
CA ARG A 112 -11.06 -61.42 -16.91
C ARG A 112 -11.87 -60.14 -17.17
N ARG A 113 -12.91 -60.18 -18.01
CA ARG A 113 -13.77 -59.01 -18.24
C ARG A 113 -14.66 -58.74 -17.03
N PHE A 114 -15.19 -59.79 -16.41
CA PHE A 114 -16.00 -59.65 -15.20
C PHE A 114 -15.17 -59.08 -14.04
N LEU A 115 -13.98 -59.63 -13.78
CA LEU A 115 -13.11 -59.15 -12.70
C LEU A 115 -12.69 -57.68 -12.88
N LYS A 116 -12.39 -57.25 -14.11
CA LYS A 116 -12.10 -55.83 -14.42
C LYS A 116 -13.30 -54.92 -14.15
N LEU A 117 -14.51 -55.37 -14.50
CA LEU A 117 -15.73 -54.61 -14.25
C LEU A 117 -16.00 -54.47 -12.74
N THR A 118 -15.83 -55.55 -11.97
CA THR A 118 -15.99 -55.52 -10.51
C THR A 118 -14.98 -54.57 -9.86
N LEU A 119 -13.71 -54.61 -10.29
CA LEU A 119 -12.68 -53.71 -9.77
C LEU A 119 -13.00 -52.24 -10.07
N LEU A 120 -13.48 -51.92 -11.28
CA LEU A 120 -13.90 -50.56 -11.65
C LEU A 120 -15.07 -50.05 -10.80
N VAL A 121 -16.06 -50.91 -10.51
CA VAL A 121 -17.21 -50.54 -9.66
C VAL A 121 -16.77 -50.30 -8.21
N VAL A 122 -15.88 -51.14 -7.67
CA VAL A 122 -15.33 -50.94 -6.32
C VAL A 122 -14.52 -49.65 -6.24
N MET A 123 -13.66 -49.37 -7.23
CA MET A 123 -12.88 -48.12 -7.28
C MET A 123 -13.79 -46.89 -7.41
N ALA A 124 -14.85 -46.96 -8.23
CA ALA A 124 -15.82 -45.88 -8.33
C ALA A 124 -16.58 -45.64 -7.01
N GLY A 125 -16.97 -46.71 -6.31
CA GLY A 125 -17.59 -46.64 -4.98
C GLY A 125 -16.66 -46.03 -3.92
N LEU A 126 -15.37 -46.39 -3.94
CA LEU A 126 -14.37 -45.85 -3.04
C LEU A 126 -14.11 -44.34 -3.30
N MET A 127 -14.03 -43.93 -4.57
CA MET A 127 -13.91 -42.53 -4.98
C MET A 127 -15.11 -41.70 -4.54
N LEU A 128 -16.34 -42.21 -4.70
CA LEU A 128 -17.55 -41.57 -4.21
C LEU A 128 -17.54 -41.42 -2.69
N TYR A 129 -17.18 -42.47 -1.95
CA TYR A 129 -17.07 -42.42 -0.49
C TYR A 129 -16.03 -41.39 -0.02
N LEU A 130 -14.83 -41.38 -0.61
CA LEU A 130 -13.80 -40.39 -0.32
C LEU A 130 -14.28 -38.96 -0.64
N SER A 131 -14.97 -38.75 -1.76
CA SER A 131 -15.54 -37.45 -2.10
C SER A 131 -16.57 -36.95 -1.07
N THR A 132 -17.39 -37.84 -0.50
CA THR A 132 -18.35 -37.48 0.54
C THR A 132 -17.70 -37.16 1.88
N ILE A 133 -16.62 -37.87 2.23
CA ILE A 133 -15.82 -37.57 3.43
C ILE A 133 -15.14 -36.21 3.26
N VAL A 134 -14.50 -35.95 2.12
CA VAL A 134 -13.87 -34.67 1.83
C VAL A 134 -14.90 -33.54 1.89
N ALA A 135 -16.09 -33.71 1.30
CA ALA A 135 -17.16 -32.72 1.39
C ALA A 135 -17.62 -32.48 2.83
N HIS A 136 -17.73 -33.53 3.66
CA HIS A 136 -18.07 -33.37 5.08
C HIS A 136 -16.95 -32.69 5.89
N ILE A 137 -15.68 -33.02 5.66
CA ILE A 137 -14.53 -32.36 6.29
C ILE A 137 -14.50 -30.89 5.88
N LEU A 138 -14.66 -30.58 4.59
CA LEU A 138 -14.74 -29.19 4.11
C LEU A 138 -15.91 -28.42 4.72
N ALA A 139 -17.08 -29.05 4.89
CA ALA A 139 -18.23 -28.41 5.53
C ALA A 139 -18.00 -28.14 7.03
N VAL A 140 -17.39 -29.09 7.76
CA VAL A 140 -17.08 -28.95 9.19
C VAL A 140 -15.97 -27.91 9.39
N SER A 141 -14.89 -27.97 8.60
CA SER A 141 -13.80 -26.98 8.60
C SER A 141 -14.29 -25.59 8.21
N GLY A 142 -15.18 -25.50 7.21
CA GLY A 142 -15.83 -24.25 6.82
C GLY A 142 -16.72 -23.67 7.93
N SER A 143 -17.35 -24.52 8.74
CA SER A 143 -18.15 -24.08 9.89
C SER A 143 -17.29 -23.67 11.10
N LEU A 144 -16.12 -24.27 11.29
CA LEU A 144 -15.14 -23.88 12.31
C LEU A 144 -14.37 -22.60 11.94
N ARG A 145 -14.14 -22.34 10.66
CA ARG A 145 -13.53 -21.08 10.17
C ARG A 145 -14.47 -19.86 10.25
N ARG A 146 -15.77 -20.04 10.48
CA ARG A 146 -16.75 -18.94 10.69
C ARG A 146 -16.68 -18.28 12.07
N GLY A 147 -15.52 -18.31 12.75
CA GLY A 147 -15.42 -18.09 14.19
C GLY A 147 -14.68 -16.85 14.70
N LEU A 148 -13.93 -16.11 13.89
CA LEU A 148 -13.24 -14.88 14.33
C LEU A 148 -13.46 -13.75 13.31
N PRO A 149 -13.81 -12.52 13.76
CA PRO A 149 -13.84 -11.34 12.90
C PRO A 149 -12.47 -11.14 12.24
N SER A 150 -12.47 -10.81 10.95
CA SER A 150 -11.24 -10.42 10.25
C SER A 150 -10.60 -9.22 10.95
N CYS A 151 -9.29 -9.25 11.17
CA CYS A 151 -8.55 -8.09 11.68
C CYS A 151 -8.20 -7.07 10.59
N ASP A 152 -8.33 -7.42 9.31
CA ASP A 152 -8.35 -6.45 8.19
C ASP A 152 -9.77 -6.31 7.66
N THR A 153 -10.32 -5.09 7.71
CA THR A 153 -11.74 -4.85 7.38
C THR A 153 -11.90 -3.64 6.47
N THR A 154 -13.01 -3.59 5.75
CA THR A 154 -13.38 -2.45 4.89
C THR A 154 -13.45 -1.13 5.68
N ASP A 155 -14.01 -1.17 6.90
CA ASP A 155 -14.31 0.04 7.69
C ASP A 155 -13.15 0.48 8.59
N HIS A 156 -12.34 -0.45 9.10
CA HIS A 156 -11.27 -0.13 10.05
C HIS A 156 -9.85 -0.33 9.49
N GLY A 157 -9.72 -0.94 8.31
CA GLY A 157 -8.42 -1.34 7.77
C GLY A 157 -7.73 -2.41 8.61
N TYR A 158 -6.40 -2.39 8.59
CA TYR A 158 -5.54 -3.39 9.22
C TYR A 158 -5.39 -3.15 10.72
N GLN A 159 -6.16 -3.89 11.51
CA GLN A 159 -6.12 -3.90 12.98
C GLN A 159 -5.36 -5.11 13.54
N CYS A 160 -4.69 -5.88 12.68
CA CYS A 160 -3.81 -6.95 13.09
C CYS A 160 -2.51 -6.36 13.66
N TYR A 161 -2.00 -6.92 14.75
CA TYR A 161 -0.74 -6.49 15.40
C TYR A 161 -0.60 -4.97 15.61
N PRO A 162 -1.57 -4.29 16.25
CA PRO A 162 -1.61 -2.82 16.31
C PRO A 162 -0.40 -2.19 17.04
N LYS A 163 0.34 -2.98 17.82
CA LYS A 163 1.57 -2.56 18.52
C LYS A 163 2.82 -2.53 17.64
N VAL A 164 2.72 -3.06 16.42
CA VAL A 164 3.85 -3.19 15.49
C VAL A 164 3.45 -2.63 14.13
N ALA A 165 2.38 -3.15 13.52
CA ALA A 165 1.97 -2.81 12.15
C ALA A 165 1.48 -1.37 11.97
N GLN A 166 1.08 -0.69 13.06
CA GLN A 166 0.67 0.72 13.04
C GLN A 166 1.83 1.68 13.31
N TYR A 167 3.06 1.16 13.43
CA TYR A 167 4.29 1.90 13.72
C TYR A 167 5.37 1.67 12.65
N TRP A 168 4.96 1.44 11.39
CA TRP A 168 5.86 1.28 10.25
C TRP A 168 5.94 2.55 9.39
N GLY A 169 5.52 3.70 9.91
CA GLY A 169 5.45 4.95 9.15
C GLY A 169 4.60 4.77 7.88
N GLN A 170 5.10 5.27 6.75
CA GLN A 170 4.43 5.13 5.45
C GLN A 170 4.30 3.67 4.98
N TYR A 171 5.03 2.72 5.57
CA TYR A 171 4.93 1.30 5.23
C TYR A 171 3.84 0.57 6.02
N SER A 172 3.17 1.26 6.96
CA SER A 172 2.00 0.73 7.65
C SER A 172 0.87 0.50 6.63
N PRO A 173 0.19 -0.65 6.63
CA PRO A 173 -1.10 -0.78 5.98
C PRO A 173 -2.09 0.26 6.54
N PHE A 174 -3.01 0.76 5.71
CA PHE A 174 -4.06 1.64 6.18
C PHE A 174 -4.79 1.06 7.39
N PHE A 175 -4.98 1.90 8.40
CA PHE A 175 -5.90 1.70 9.51
C PHE A 175 -6.68 3.00 9.73
N SER A 176 -7.92 2.90 10.21
CA SER A 176 -8.71 4.07 10.59
C SER A 176 -8.01 4.79 11.75
N ALA A 177 -7.55 6.01 11.51
CA ALA A 177 -6.81 6.81 12.47
C ALA A 177 -7.74 7.38 13.55
N PRO A 178 -7.31 7.46 14.83
CA PRO A 178 -8.10 8.06 15.90
C PRO A 178 -8.45 9.53 15.65
N SER A 179 -9.64 9.98 16.05
CA SER A 179 -10.08 11.37 15.92
C SER A 179 -10.47 11.98 17.27
N ASP A 180 -10.00 13.22 17.50
CA ASP A 180 -10.32 13.98 18.72
C ASP A 180 -11.69 14.67 18.65
N ILE A 181 -12.30 14.75 17.46
CA ILE A 181 -13.61 15.34 17.23
C ILE A 181 -14.67 14.24 17.31
N SER A 182 -15.59 14.30 18.26
CA SER A 182 -16.73 13.39 18.34
C SER A 182 -17.95 13.96 17.60
N ASN A 183 -18.80 13.09 17.02
CA ASN A 183 -20.06 13.53 16.39
C ASN A 183 -21.02 14.25 17.36
N THR A 184 -20.83 14.12 18.67
CA THR A 184 -21.72 14.70 19.69
C THR A 184 -21.30 16.12 20.10
N GLY A 185 -20.21 16.67 19.55
CA GLY A 185 -19.69 17.98 19.92
C GLY A 185 -19.16 18.06 21.37
N ALA A 186 -19.22 16.96 22.12
CA ALA A 186 -18.62 16.85 23.44
C ALA A 186 -17.12 16.57 23.25
N GLY A 187 -16.31 17.63 23.27
CA GLY A 187 -14.86 17.50 23.34
C GLY A 187 -14.44 16.66 24.55
N LYS A 188 -13.37 15.89 24.40
CA LYS A 188 -12.79 15.08 25.48
C LYS A 188 -12.40 16.00 26.66
N PRO A 189 -12.72 15.64 27.92
CA PRO A 189 -12.20 16.39 29.06
C PRO A 189 -10.68 16.35 29.05
N THR A 190 -10.04 17.51 29.26
CA THR A 190 -8.59 17.66 29.40
C THR A 190 -8.00 16.58 30.32
N PRO A 191 -6.87 15.93 29.99
CA PRO A 191 -6.25 14.95 30.90
C PRO A 191 -5.94 15.62 32.24
N PRO A 192 -6.21 14.96 33.38
CA PRO A 192 -5.85 15.51 34.67
C PRO A 192 -4.32 15.60 34.78
N GLN A 193 -3.84 16.72 35.35
CA GLN A 193 -2.43 16.92 35.65
C GLN A 193 -1.86 15.72 36.41
N ARG A 194 -0.73 15.23 35.88
CA ARG A 194 0.20 14.22 36.40
C ARG A 194 0.14 14.10 37.94
N ALA A 195 -0.46 13.00 38.42
CA ALA A 195 -0.32 12.51 39.79
C ALA A 195 0.39 11.14 39.74
N ASP A 196 1.23 10.90 40.73
CA ASP A 196 2.29 9.89 40.81
C ASP A 196 2.00 8.49 40.25
N SER A 197 2.99 7.99 39.52
CA SER A 197 3.14 6.62 39.05
C SER A 197 3.29 5.61 40.20
N SER A 198 2.39 4.63 40.27
CA SER A 198 2.63 3.36 40.97
C SER A 198 2.93 2.27 39.93
N PRO A 199 4.03 1.50 40.07
CA PRO A 199 4.50 0.58 39.04
C PRO A 199 3.94 -0.84 39.23
N PHE A 200 2.64 -1.03 39.42
CA PHE A 200 2.04 -2.37 39.50
C PHE A 200 0.55 -2.32 39.11
N ALA A 201 0.26 -2.19 37.81
CA ALA A 201 -1.07 -2.45 37.27
C ALA A 201 -0.94 -3.21 35.94
N SER A 202 -1.57 -4.38 35.89
CA SER A 202 -1.54 -5.39 34.84
C SER A 202 -2.07 -4.91 33.47
N PRO A 203 -1.44 -5.32 32.34
CA PRO A 203 -1.80 -4.85 31.01
C PRO A 203 -2.96 -5.66 30.40
N GLN A 204 -4.21 -5.38 30.79
CA GLN A 204 -5.39 -5.89 30.08
C GLN A 204 -6.55 -4.86 29.96
N GLN A 205 -6.32 -3.56 30.17
CA GLN A 205 -7.43 -2.60 30.29
C GLN A 205 -7.27 -1.24 29.59
N GLN A 206 -6.46 -1.14 28.53
CA GLN A 206 -6.32 0.08 27.72
C GLN A 206 -7.00 0.02 26.33
N SER A 207 -7.98 -0.87 26.12
CA SER A 207 -8.69 -1.02 24.85
C SER A 207 -9.95 -0.17 24.67
N HIS A 208 -10.16 0.90 25.45
CA HIS A 208 -11.22 1.88 25.14
C HIS A 208 -10.76 2.83 24.02
N ARG A 209 -10.59 2.30 22.80
CA ARG A 209 -10.60 3.12 21.57
C ARG A 209 -12.04 3.57 21.36
N GLU A 210 -12.25 4.87 21.51
CA GLU A 210 -13.54 5.52 21.30
C GLU A 210 -14.03 5.30 19.85
N ASP A 211 -15.34 5.12 19.77
CA ASP A 211 -16.22 4.74 18.66
C ASP A 211 -15.86 5.39 17.29
N PRO A 212 -15.94 4.66 16.14
CA PRO A 212 -15.91 5.22 14.78
C PRO A 212 -16.98 6.30 14.48
N SER A 213 -17.78 6.70 15.48
CA SER A 213 -18.74 7.80 15.44
C SER A 213 -18.12 9.22 15.49
N SER A 214 -16.96 9.50 14.91
CA SER A 214 -16.46 10.89 14.74
C SER A 214 -16.79 11.49 13.38
N ALA A 215 -17.01 10.62 12.40
CA ALA A 215 -17.04 10.97 10.98
C ALA A 215 -18.43 10.91 10.34
N VAL A 216 -19.53 10.77 11.10
CA VAL A 216 -20.87 10.58 10.49
C VAL A 216 -21.35 11.90 9.89
N LEU A 217 -22.19 11.82 8.86
CA LEU A 217 -22.92 12.97 8.32
C LEU A 217 -23.83 13.55 9.43
N PRO A 218 -23.69 14.82 9.83
CA PRO A 218 -24.49 15.36 10.93
C PRO A 218 -25.99 15.34 10.61
N PRO A 219 -26.86 15.14 11.62
CA PRO A 219 -28.31 15.16 11.41
C PRO A 219 -28.77 16.46 10.74
N GLY A 220 -29.65 16.37 9.75
CA GLY A 220 -30.15 17.52 8.99
C GLY A 220 -29.23 18.00 7.86
N CYS A 221 -28.06 17.38 7.69
CA CYS A 221 -27.17 17.65 6.56
C CYS A 221 -27.33 16.63 5.44
N HIS A 222 -26.99 17.03 4.22
CA HIS A 222 -26.82 16.14 3.08
C HIS A 222 -25.54 16.49 2.32
N PHE A 223 -24.82 15.47 1.86
CA PHE A 223 -23.65 15.67 1.00
C PHE A 223 -24.07 16.21 -0.37
N THR A 224 -23.28 17.14 -0.89
CA THR A 224 -23.44 17.72 -2.24
C THR A 224 -22.20 17.51 -3.12
N PHE A 225 -21.09 17.05 -2.52
CA PHE A 225 -19.84 16.74 -3.19
C PHE A 225 -18.97 15.84 -2.32
N ALA A 226 -18.19 14.96 -2.96
CA ALA A 226 -17.18 14.14 -2.32
C ALA A 226 -15.97 13.97 -3.23
N GLN A 227 -14.77 14.20 -2.71
CA GLN A 227 -13.51 13.92 -3.40
C GLN A 227 -12.63 13.02 -2.55
N VAL A 228 -12.05 11.98 -3.15
CA VAL A 228 -10.97 11.20 -2.54
C VAL A 228 -9.64 11.52 -3.21
N LEU A 229 -8.60 11.75 -2.40
CA LEU A 229 -7.19 11.64 -2.80
C LEU A 229 -6.63 10.40 -2.12
N SER A 230 -6.16 9.43 -2.91
CA SER A 230 -5.71 8.13 -2.41
C SER A 230 -4.25 7.86 -2.78
N ARG A 231 -3.50 7.29 -1.85
CA ARG A 231 -2.23 6.63 -2.16
C ARG A 231 -2.50 5.31 -2.84
N HIS A 232 -1.51 4.79 -3.57
CA HIS A 232 -1.46 3.39 -3.95
C HIS A 232 -1.50 2.44 -2.73
N GLY A 233 -1.94 1.20 -2.96
CA GLY A 233 -1.95 0.12 -1.95
C GLY A 233 -0.54 -0.35 -1.56
N ALA A 234 -0.47 -1.35 -0.68
CA ALA A 234 0.79 -1.99 -0.32
C ALA A 234 1.52 -2.56 -1.55
N ARG A 235 2.84 -2.46 -1.53
CA ARG A 235 3.71 -2.81 -2.65
C ARG A 235 4.95 -3.54 -2.16
N ASP A 236 5.62 -4.20 -3.09
CA ASP A 236 7.02 -4.62 -2.93
C ASP A 236 7.94 -3.40 -2.70
N PRO A 237 9.17 -3.61 -2.18
CA PRO A 237 10.18 -2.56 -2.15
C PRO A 237 10.46 -2.00 -3.54
N THR A 238 11.03 -0.80 -3.62
CA THR A 238 11.49 -0.29 -4.92
C THR A 238 12.62 -1.18 -5.46
N TRP A 239 12.83 -1.22 -6.77
CA TRP A 239 13.90 -2.06 -7.36
C TRP A 239 15.27 -1.87 -6.67
N SER A 240 15.65 -0.63 -6.34
CA SER A 240 16.92 -0.33 -5.68
C SER A 240 16.99 -0.89 -4.26
N LYS A 241 15.89 -0.78 -3.49
CA LYS A 241 15.80 -1.36 -2.14
C LYS A 241 15.73 -2.87 -2.16
N THR A 242 14.99 -3.45 -3.10
CA THR A 242 14.97 -4.90 -3.32
C THR A 242 16.38 -5.45 -3.54
N ALA A 243 17.17 -4.79 -4.40
CA ALA A 243 18.56 -5.19 -4.64
C ALA A 243 19.42 -5.06 -3.36
N ALA A 244 19.27 -3.97 -2.59
CA ALA A 244 20.02 -3.75 -1.36
C ALA A 244 19.67 -4.78 -0.27
N TYR A 245 18.39 -5.07 -0.07
CA TYR A 245 17.91 -6.03 0.92
C TYR A 245 18.35 -7.45 0.57
N ALA A 246 18.19 -7.87 -0.69
CA ALA A 246 18.65 -9.17 -1.16
C ALA A 246 20.16 -9.35 -0.98
N ALA A 247 20.95 -8.30 -1.28
CA ALA A 247 22.40 -8.31 -1.08
C ALA A 247 22.78 -8.44 0.41
N LEU A 248 22.07 -7.74 1.30
CA LEU A 248 22.27 -7.81 2.75
C LEU A 248 21.99 -9.22 3.28
N ILE A 249 20.83 -9.80 2.96
CA ILE A 249 20.46 -11.16 3.39
C ILE A 249 21.47 -12.19 2.88
N SER A 250 21.81 -12.14 1.58
CA SER A 250 22.83 -13.02 1.00
C SER A 250 24.18 -12.86 1.70
N ARG A 251 24.55 -11.65 2.11
CA ARG A 251 25.81 -11.41 2.81
C ARG A 251 25.81 -12.10 4.17
N ILE A 252 24.77 -11.88 4.97
CA ILE A 252 24.63 -12.48 6.32
C ILE A 252 24.67 -14.01 6.24
N GLN A 253 23.90 -14.61 5.33
CA GLN A 253 23.86 -16.06 5.13
C GLN A 253 25.20 -16.67 4.67
N LYS A 254 26.10 -15.87 4.09
CA LYS A 254 27.43 -16.32 3.63
C LYS A 254 28.54 -16.05 4.64
N THR A 255 28.43 -15.00 5.44
CA THR A 255 29.52 -14.54 6.32
C THR A 255 29.35 -14.97 7.77
N THR A 256 28.14 -15.21 8.24
CA THR A 256 27.89 -15.66 9.62
C THR A 256 27.88 -17.17 9.68
N ASP A 257 28.51 -17.73 10.71
CA ASP A 257 28.56 -19.18 10.94
C ASP A 257 27.13 -19.71 11.20
N ALA A 258 26.66 -20.60 10.34
CA ALA A 258 25.38 -21.29 10.49
C ALA A 258 25.52 -22.54 11.41
N PRO A 259 24.45 -22.98 12.09
CA PRO A 259 23.08 -22.45 12.03
C PRO A 259 22.90 -21.15 12.82
N PHE A 260 22.05 -20.26 12.32
CA PHE A 260 21.51 -19.16 13.12
C PHE A 260 20.65 -19.72 14.24
N GLU A 261 20.76 -19.15 15.44
CA GLU A 261 20.04 -19.63 16.63
C GLU A 261 19.19 -18.51 17.22
N ASP A 262 18.10 -18.90 17.88
CA ASP A 262 17.34 -17.97 18.71
C ASP A 262 18.06 -17.75 20.03
N GLY A 263 18.09 -16.50 20.49
CA GLY A 263 18.84 -16.13 21.67
C GLY A 263 18.37 -14.82 22.32
N PRO A 264 19.03 -14.39 23.40
CA PRO A 264 18.64 -13.18 24.13
C PRO A 264 18.74 -11.89 23.30
N ASP A 265 19.53 -11.90 22.22
CA ASP A 265 19.69 -10.76 21.31
C ASP A 265 18.69 -10.76 20.13
N GLY A 266 17.91 -11.84 19.95
CA GLY A 266 16.91 -11.97 18.90
C GLY A 266 16.65 -13.41 18.46
N ASN A 267 15.51 -13.63 17.79
CA ASN A 267 15.14 -14.94 17.25
C ASN A 267 15.58 -15.04 15.78
N PHE A 268 16.84 -15.42 15.54
CA PHE A 268 17.44 -15.43 14.21
C PHE A 268 17.31 -16.77 13.48
N ALA A 269 16.78 -17.83 14.11
CA ALA A 269 16.78 -19.17 13.54
C ALA A 269 16.05 -19.26 12.18
N PHE A 270 15.08 -18.37 11.93
CA PHE A 270 14.37 -18.30 10.65
C PHE A 270 15.30 -17.99 9.46
N LEU A 271 16.41 -17.28 9.67
CA LEU A 271 17.36 -16.90 8.62
C LEU A 271 18.07 -18.10 7.97
N ASN A 272 18.09 -19.27 8.63
CA ASN A 272 18.66 -20.49 8.06
C ASN A 272 17.92 -20.96 6.81
N ASN A 273 16.61 -20.72 6.75
CA ASN A 273 15.73 -21.17 5.67
C ASN A 273 15.09 -19.99 4.92
N PHE A 274 15.41 -18.76 5.31
CA PHE A 274 14.88 -17.57 4.67
C PHE A 274 15.43 -17.43 3.25
N THR A 275 14.54 -17.29 2.28
CA THR A 275 14.90 -16.98 0.89
C THR A 275 14.26 -15.64 0.55
N TYR A 276 15.07 -14.69 0.10
CA TYR A 276 14.55 -13.40 -0.34
C TYR A 276 13.79 -13.59 -1.66
N SER A 277 12.47 -13.41 -1.62
CA SER A 277 11.56 -13.63 -2.78
C SER A 277 10.66 -12.42 -3.10
N LEU A 278 10.84 -11.29 -2.41
CA LEU A 278 10.08 -10.06 -2.70
C LEU A 278 10.28 -9.61 -4.14
N GLY A 279 9.22 -9.05 -4.72
CA GLY A 279 9.25 -8.44 -6.04
C GLY A 279 9.92 -7.06 -6.03
N ALA A 280 9.53 -6.22 -6.98
CA ALA A 280 10.00 -4.84 -7.05
C ALA A 280 8.89 -3.94 -7.61
N ASP A 281 8.71 -2.77 -6.99
CA ASP A 281 7.87 -1.63 -7.39
C ASP A 281 6.34 -1.88 -7.45
N GLU A 282 5.91 -3.13 -7.64
CA GLU A 282 4.53 -3.51 -7.92
C GLU A 282 3.65 -3.64 -6.67
N LEU A 283 2.33 -3.51 -6.85
CA LEU A 283 1.38 -3.81 -5.77
C LEU A 283 1.41 -5.29 -5.42
N THR A 284 1.31 -5.60 -4.13
CA THR A 284 1.03 -6.97 -3.67
C THR A 284 -0.47 -7.25 -3.76
N LEU A 285 -0.89 -8.52 -3.74
CA LEU A 285 -2.30 -8.90 -3.67
C LEU A 285 -3.00 -8.31 -2.43
N PHE A 286 -2.26 -8.18 -1.32
CA PHE A 286 -2.75 -7.47 -0.14
C PHE A 286 -3.04 -5.99 -0.46
N GLY A 287 -2.11 -5.30 -1.12
CA GLY A 287 -2.30 -3.92 -1.55
C GLY A 287 -3.46 -3.73 -2.53
N GLU A 288 -3.65 -4.66 -3.47
CA GLU A 288 -4.82 -4.66 -4.35
C GLU A 288 -6.13 -4.76 -3.56
N GLN A 289 -6.19 -5.64 -2.57
CA GLN A 289 -7.39 -5.82 -1.73
C GLN A 289 -7.66 -4.61 -0.85
N GLN A 290 -6.62 -3.92 -0.33
CA GLN A 290 -6.77 -2.65 0.36
C GLN A 290 -7.50 -1.61 -0.51
N MET A 291 -7.17 -1.55 -1.80
CA MET A 291 -7.79 -0.61 -2.74
C MET A 291 -9.23 -1.00 -3.08
N VAL A 292 -9.52 -2.29 -3.24
CA VAL A 292 -10.91 -2.79 -3.35
C VAL A 292 -11.71 -2.39 -2.11
N ASN A 293 -11.19 -2.63 -0.90
CA ASN A 293 -11.82 -2.25 0.35
C ASN A 293 -12.06 -0.74 0.42
N SER A 294 -11.08 0.09 0.05
CA SER A 294 -11.21 1.55 0.00
C SER A 294 -12.33 2.01 -0.95
N GLY A 295 -12.48 1.35 -2.11
CA GLY A 295 -13.57 1.62 -3.05
C GLY A 295 -14.96 1.27 -2.49
N VAL A 296 -15.08 0.12 -1.83
CA VAL A 296 -16.32 -0.30 -1.14
C VAL A 296 -16.69 0.70 -0.03
N HIS A 297 -15.71 1.05 0.81
CA HIS A 297 -15.89 1.99 1.91
C HIS A 297 -16.37 3.37 1.41
N PHE A 298 -15.74 3.90 0.36
CA PHE A 298 -16.15 5.17 -0.23
C PHE A 298 -17.60 5.14 -0.75
N TYR A 299 -17.99 4.07 -1.46
CA TYR A 299 -19.37 3.91 -1.94
C TYR A 299 -20.37 3.89 -0.77
N GLN A 300 -20.08 3.12 0.28
CA GLN A 300 -20.95 3.00 1.46
C GLN A 300 -21.09 4.35 2.19
N ARG A 301 -19.98 5.06 2.38
CA ARG A 301 -19.94 6.38 3.04
C ARG A 301 -20.78 7.44 2.31
N TYR A 302 -20.66 7.51 0.97
CA TYR A 302 -21.32 8.53 0.16
C TYR A 302 -22.57 8.00 -0.57
N GLN A 303 -23.15 6.90 -0.10
CA GLN A 303 -24.27 6.25 -0.76
C GLN A 303 -25.45 7.21 -0.99
N SER A 304 -25.72 8.13 -0.06
CA SER A 304 -26.79 9.13 -0.19
C SER A 304 -26.58 10.11 -1.36
N LEU A 305 -25.34 10.62 -1.53
CA LEU A 305 -24.95 11.47 -2.65
C LEU A 305 -24.99 10.69 -3.96
N LEU A 306 -24.45 9.48 -3.98
CA LEU A 306 -24.40 8.65 -5.19
C LEU A 306 -25.80 8.28 -5.68
N LYS A 307 -26.72 7.97 -4.76
CA LYS A 307 -28.14 7.73 -5.09
C LYS A 307 -28.84 8.97 -5.64
N SER A 308 -28.55 10.17 -5.12
CA SER A 308 -29.14 11.41 -5.64
C SER A 308 -28.63 11.78 -7.03
N LEU A 309 -27.43 11.31 -7.40
CA LEU A 309 -26.82 11.49 -8.71
C LEU A 309 -27.12 10.35 -9.71
N ALA A 310 -27.84 9.29 -9.31
CA ALA A 310 -28.07 8.14 -10.17
C ALA A 310 -28.79 8.49 -11.50
N THR A 311 -29.57 9.56 -11.50
CA THR A 311 -30.29 10.09 -12.67
C THR A 311 -29.54 11.19 -13.42
N SER A 312 -28.35 11.59 -12.97
CA SER A 312 -27.51 12.58 -13.66
C SER A 312 -26.90 11.98 -14.92
N THR A 313 -26.32 12.83 -15.77
CA THR A 313 -25.53 12.43 -16.95
C THR A 313 -24.32 11.57 -16.60
N SER A 314 -23.77 11.71 -15.38
CA SER A 314 -22.68 10.86 -14.89
C SER A 314 -23.17 9.55 -14.27
N HIS A 315 -24.48 9.37 -14.06
CA HIS A 315 -25.07 8.22 -13.37
C HIS A 315 -24.42 7.93 -12.00
N GLY A 316 -23.96 8.99 -11.32
CA GLY A 316 -23.19 8.89 -10.09
C GLY A 316 -21.82 8.19 -10.23
N ASN A 317 -21.27 8.06 -11.44
CA ASN A 317 -19.89 7.61 -11.63
C ASN A 317 -18.92 8.71 -11.15
N PRO A 318 -17.89 8.36 -10.36
CA PRO A 318 -16.83 9.29 -10.03
C PRO A 318 -16.01 9.64 -11.28
N PHE A 319 -15.54 10.88 -11.35
CA PHE A 319 -14.47 11.25 -12.28
C PHE A 319 -13.12 10.85 -11.68
N VAL A 320 -12.33 10.04 -12.43
CA VAL A 320 -11.13 9.40 -11.88
C VAL A 320 -9.87 9.88 -12.61
N ARG A 321 -8.84 10.28 -11.85
CA ARG A 321 -7.49 10.56 -12.34
C ARG A 321 -6.43 9.76 -11.59
N SER A 322 -5.31 9.48 -12.23
CA SER A 322 -4.18 8.77 -11.62
C SER A 322 -2.88 9.39 -12.10
N ALA A 323 -1.89 9.52 -11.21
CA ALA A 323 -0.50 9.60 -11.64
C ALA A 323 -0.15 8.34 -12.44
N ASP A 324 0.57 8.49 -13.55
CA ASP A 324 0.81 7.44 -14.55
C ASP A 324 2.03 6.56 -14.19
N GLU A 325 1.98 5.95 -13.01
CA GLU A 325 2.88 4.89 -12.61
C GLU A 325 2.08 3.63 -12.30
N ASN A 326 2.59 2.45 -12.70
CA ASN A 326 1.82 1.22 -12.73
C ASN A 326 1.13 0.90 -11.39
N ARG A 327 1.85 0.97 -10.26
CA ARG A 327 1.25 0.73 -8.92
C ARG A 327 0.10 1.68 -8.56
N VAL A 328 0.16 2.93 -9.01
CA VAL A 328 -0.90 3.93 -8.79
C VAL A 328 -2.09 3.66 -9.71
N VAL A 329 -1.83 3.36 -10.98
CA VAL A 329 -2.86 3.02 -11.97
C VAL A 329 -3.59 1.73 -11.59
N GLN A 330 -2.88 0.69 -11.14
CA GLN A 330 -3.51 -0.53 -10.64
C GLN A 330 -4.34 -0.24 -9.39
N SER A 331 -3.86 0.62 -8.49
CA SER A 331 -4.63 1.02 -7.31
C SER A 331 -5.94 1.70 -7.69
N ALA A 332 -5.92 2.60 -8.67
CA ALA A 332 -7.13 3.23 -9.21
C ALA A 332 -8.12 2.21 -9.78
N LYS A 333 -7.64 1.24 -10.58
CA LYS A 333 -8.47 0.16 -11.14
C LYS A 333 -9.10 -0.72 -10.06
N LYS A 334 -8.33 -1.12 -9.04
CA LYS A 334 -8.83 -1.95 -7.93
C LYS A 334 -9.83 -1.19 -7.06
N TRP A 335 -9.60 0.11 -6.84
CA TRP A 335 -10.57 0.98 -6.17
C TRP A 335 -11.87 1.09 -6.96
N ILE A 336 -11.81 1.31 -8.27
CA ILE A 336 -13.00 1.32 -9.15
C ILE A 336 -13.73 -0.03 -9.05
N LYS A 337 -13.02 -1.16 -9.11
CA LYS A 337 -13.61 -2.49 -8.95
C LYS A 337 -14.39 -2.62 -7.63
N GLY A 338 -13.79 -2.19 -6.51
CA GLY A 338 -14.46 -2.19 -5.20
C GLY A 338 -15.70 -1.30 -5.16
N PHE A 339 -15.58 -0.08 -5.66
CA PHE A 339 -16.68 0.88 -5.77
C PHE A 339 -17.84 0.34 -6.61
N GLN A 340 -17.55 -0.22 -7.79
CA GLN A 340 -18.55 -0.77 -8.70
C GLN A 340 -19.22 -2.03 -8.13
N SER A 341 -18.45 -2.89 -7.47
CA SER A 341 -18.97 -4.08 -6.78
C SER A 341 -19.95 -3.70 -5.67
N ALA A 342 -19.63 -2.69 -4.85
CA ALA A 342 -20.52 -2.20 -3.80
C ALA A 342 -21.80 -1.56 -4.35
N ARG A 343 -21.73 -1.02 -5.57
CA ARG A 343 -22.88 -0.47 -6.31
C ARG A 343 -23.76 -1.51 -6.99
N HIS A 344 -23.32 -2.77 -7.09
CA HIS A 344 -23.94 -3.81 -7.91
C HIS A 344 -23.99 -3.45 -9.42
N ALA A 345 -22.99 -2.72 -9.91
CA ALA A 345 -22.88 -2.41 -11.34
C ALA A 345 -22.15 -3.55 -12.07
N GLU A 346 -22.71 -4.02 -13.19
CA GLU A 346 -22.15 -5.14 -13.98
C GLU A 346 -20.99 -4.73 -14.90
N SER A 347 -20.72 -3.42 -15.08
CA SER A 347 -19.73 -2.91 -16.02
C SER A 347 -18.75 -1.92 -15.40
N ASP A 348 -17.46 -2.13 -15.67
CA ASP A 348 -16.36 -1.22 -15.39
C ASP A 348 -16.14 -0.25 -16.56
N SER A 349 -17.04 0.73 -16.70
CA SER A 349 -16.93 1.74 -17.77
C SER A 349 -16.25 3.04 -17.30
N THR A 350 -15.66 3.07 -16.11
CA THR A 350 -15.06 4.30 -15.57
C THR A 350 -13.69 4.54 -16.20
N GLN A 351 -13.60 5.56 -17.05
CA GLN A 351 -12.32 5.97 -17.63
C GLN A 351 -11.43 6.66 -16.58
N ILE A 352 -10.14 6.33 -16.60
CA ILE A 352 -9.11 6.99 -15.80
C ILE A 352 -8.36 7.97 -16.69
N VAL A 353 -8.25 9.23 -16.26
CA VAL A 353 -7.33 10.20 -16.88
C VAL A 353 -5.95 10.02 -16.26
N LEU A 354 -4.99 9.61 -17.09
CA LEU A 354 -3.60 9.40 -16.67
C LEU A 354 -2.81 10.70 -16.80
N LEU A 355 -2.09 11.07 -15.74
CA LEU A 355 -1.17 12.20 -15.72
C LEU A 355 0.26 11.66 -15.76
N PRO A 356 0.98 11.82 -16.88
CA PRO A 356 2.35 11.36 -17.04
C PRO A 356 3.28 11.78 -15.90
N GLU A 357 4.15 10.86 -15.50
CA GLU A 357 5.23 11.08 -14.53
C GLU A 357 6.57 11.44 -15.19
N ALA A 358 6.56 11.66 -16.50
CA ALA A 358 7.74 12.05 -17.24
C ALA A 358 8.23 13.44 -16.84
N ALA A 359 9.55 13.59 -16.71
CA ALA A 359 10.19 14.86 -16.40
C ALA A 359 9.71 15.99 -17.34
N GLY A 360 9.30 17.11 -16.74
CA GLY A 360 8.80 18.30 -17.46
C GLY A 360 7.31 18.27 -17.80
N PHE A 361 6.58 17.19 -17.46
CA PHE A 361 5.13 17.19 -17.53
C PHE A 361 4.54 17.82 -16.26
N ASN A 362 3.63 18.79 -16.44
CA ASN A 362 2.92 19.42 -15.32
C ASN A 362 1.90 18.44 -14.71
N ASN A 363 2.18 17.93 -13.52
CA ASN A 363 1.39 16.92 -12.83
C ASN A 363 1.10 17.36 -11.38
N THR A 364 -0.17 17.48 -11.02
CA THR A 364 -0.58 17.84 -9.65
C THR A 364 -0.60 16.66 -8.69
N LEU A 365 -0.47 15.43 -9.22
CA LEU A 365 -0.49 14.16 -8.46
C LEU A 365 0.91 13.53 -8.32
N SER A 366 1.94 14.13 -8.92
CA SER A 366 3.34 13.74 -8.74
C SER A 366 4.29 14.90 -9.05
N HIS A 367 5.12 15.29 -8.10
CA HIS A 367 5.95 16.51 -8.18
C HIS A 367 7.07 16.43 -9.25
N ASN A 368 7.56 15.22 -9.55
CA ASN A 368 8.48 14.84 -10.65
C ASN A 368 9.52 15.89 -11.12
N GLY A 369 10.14 16.57 -10.17
CA GLY A 369 11.24 17.51 -10.44
C GLY A 369 10.85 18.79 -11.20
N LEU A 370 9.56 19.15 -11.26
CA LEU A 370 9.12 20.43 -11.84
C LEU A 370 9.75 21.62 -11.12
N CYS A 371 9.75 21.58 -9.79
CA CYS A 371 10.40 22.58 -8.95
C CYS A 371 11.89 22.24 -8.75
N LYS A 372 12.79 22.90 -9.48
CA LYS A 372 14.24 22.56 -9.48
C LYS A 372 14.93 22.75 -8.14
N ARG A 373 14.50 23.75 -7.36
CA ARG A 373 15.06 24.06 -6.03
C ARG A 373 14.47 23.18 -4.92
N PHE A 374 13.35 22.49 -5.16
CA PHE A 374 12.77 21.60 -4.16
C PHE A 374 13.74 20.45 -3.86
N SER A 375 13.91 20.13 -2.57
CA SER A 375 14.81 19.08 -2.11
C SER A 375 14.32 18.52 -0.79
N SER A 376 14.40 17.20 -0.65
CA SER A 376 14.05 16.46 0.57
C SER A 376 15.21 16.34 1.57
N HIS A 377 16.37 16.98 1.33
CA HIS A 377 17.59 16.84 2.14
C HIS A 377 17.41 17.09 3.65
N ARG A 378 16.49 17.99 4.02
CA ARG A 378 16.17 18.26 5.44
C ARG A 378 15.53 17.04 6.10
N GLY A 379 14.69 16.31 5.38
CA GLY A 379 14.14 15.01 5.78
C GLY A 379 15.26 14.02 6.11
N SER A 380 16.16 13.78 5.15
CA SER A 380 17.29 12.87 5.34
C SER A 380 18.22 13.31 6.48
N ALA A 381 18.44 14.61 6.65
CA ALA A 381 19.24 15.14 7.76
C ALA A 381 18.57 14.93 9.13
N ALA A 382 17.26 15.16 9.23
CA ALA A 382 16.49 14.91 10.46
C ALA A 382 16.45 13.42 10.80
N GLN A 383 16.26 12.57 9.79
CA GLN A 383 16.32 11.11 9.93
C GLN A 383 17.69 10.64 10.42
N ARG A 384 18.80 11.11 9.83
CA ARG A 384 20.16 10.77 10.30
C ARG A 384 20.38 11.19 11.75
N ALA A 385 20.01 12.41 12.12
CA ALA A 385 20.14 12.91 13.48
C ALA A 385 19.36 12.05 14.49
N PHE A 386 18.13 11.66 14.12
CA PHE A 386 17.30 10.84 14.99
C PHE A 386 17.76 9.38 15.06
N ALA A 387 18.12 8.78 13.93
CA ALA A 387 18.66 7.42 13.87
C ALA A 387 19.87 7.22 14.79
N ALA A 388 20.76 8.22 14.87
CA ALA A 388 21.92 8.21 15.77
C ALA A 388 21.55 8.10 17.26
N THR A 389 20.30 8.38 17.65
CA THR A 389 19.85 8.30 19.05
C THR A 389 19.40 6.92 19.49
N PHE A 390 18.97 6.04 18.56
CA PHE A 390 18.35 4.76 18.93
C PHE A 390 18.90 3.55 18.14
N VAL A 391 19.33 3.74 16.89
CA VAL A 391 19.79 2.65 16.02
C VAL A 391 21.10 2.01 16.51
N PRO A 392 22.13 2.74 16.99
CA PRO A 392 23.40 2.12 17.38
C PRO A 392 23.27 1.00 18.43
N ALA A 393 22.34 1.14 19.38
CA ALA A 393 22.08 0.12 20.39
C ALA A 393 21.45 -1.15 19.78
N ILE A 394 20.59 -0.99 18.78
CA ILE A 394 19.97 -2.07 18.01
C ILE A 394 21.04 -2.76 17.15
N THR A 395 21.83 -1.99 16.40
CA THR A 395 22.94 -2.51 15.58
C THR A 395 23.90 -3.36 16.41
N ALA A 396 24.28 -2.87 17.60
CA ALA A 396 25.12 -3.62 18.52
C ALA A 396 24.45 -4.91 19.03
N ARG A 397 23.13 -4.91 19.26
CA ARG A 397 22.37 -6.11 19.64
C ARG A 397 22.35 -7.13 18.49
N LEU A 398 21.97 -6.71 17.28
CA LEU A 398 21.89 -7.60 16.12
C LEU A 398 23.26 -8.21 15.79
N ASN A 399 24.35 -7.43 15.86
CA ASN A 399 25.71 -7.95 15.62
C ASN A 399 26.21 -8.93 16.70
N ARG A 400 25.65 -8.90 17.93
CA ARG A 400 25.94 -9.95 18.92
C ARG A 400 25.20 -11.25 18.60
N GLY A 401 23.95 -11.15 18.13
CA GLY A 401 23.15 -12.30 17.72
C GLY A 401 23.56 -12.88 16.36
N LEU A 402 24.19 -12.08 15.50
CA LEU A 402 24.72 -12.47 14.20
C LEU A 402 26.22 -12.17 14.13
N PRO A 403 27.09 -12.97 14.77
CA PRO A 403 28.53 -12.77 14.70
C PRO A 403 29.00 -12.69 13.24
N GLN A 404 29.99 -11.83 12.97
CA GLN A 404 30.55 -11.59 11.63
C GLN A 404 29.60 -10.92 10.62
N ALA A 405 28.32 -10.69 10.95
CA ALA A 405 27.42 -9.94 10.06
C ALA A 405 27.88 -8.49 9.88
N ASN A 406 28.49 -7.89 10.91
CA ASN A 406 29.03 -6.52 10.87
C ASN A 406 28.05 -5.51 10.23
N LEU A 407 26.79 -5.56 10.67
CA LEU A 407 25.72 -4.68 10.25
C LEU A 407 26.08 -3.23 10.58
N THR A 408 25.82 -2.35 9.63
CA THR A 408 25.81 -0.89 9.83
C THR A 408 24.47 -0.43 10.40
N ASP A 409 24.40 0.83 10.86
CA ASP A 409 23.14 1.43 11.30
C ASP A 409 22.12 1.51 10.15
N THR A 410 22.58 1.81 8.94
CA THR A 410 21.73 1.80 7.73
C THR A 410 21.16 0.40 7.45
N GLU A 411 21.98 -0.64 7.55
CA GLU A 411 21.52 -2.03 7.35
C GLU A 411 20.62 -2.52 8.49
N THR A 412 20.76 -1.96 9.69
CA THR A 412 19.82 -2.20 10.79
C THR A 412 18.44 -1.61 10.47
N ILE A 413 18.38 -0.42 9.86
CA ILE A 413 17.13 0.13 9.33
C ILE A 413 16.57 -0.77 8.22
N TYR A 414 17.40 -1.35 7.35
CA TYR A 414 16.92 -2.30 6.33
C TYR A 414 16.27 -3.54 6.95
N PHE A 415 16.79 -4.05 8.07
CA PHE A 415 16.12 -5.11 8.81
C PHE A 415 14.76 -4.66 9.36
N MET A 416 14.63 -3.40 9.80
CA MET A 416 13.34 -2.84 10.20
C MET A 416 12.39 -2.70 9.01
N ASP A 417 12.88 -2.30 7.83
CA ASP A 417 12.09 -2.19 6.59
C ASP A 417 11.58 -3.54 6.11
N LEU A 418 12.36 -4.62 6.26
CA LEU A 418 11.94 -5.97 5.85
C LEU A 418 10.70 -6.47 6.60
N CYS A 419 10.46 -6.01 7.83
CA CYS A 419 9.27 -6.39 8.59
C CYS A 419 7.94 -6.03 7.87
N PRO A 420 7.64 -4.75 7.54
CA PRO A 420 6.44 -4.40 6.80
C PRO A 420 6.38 -5.08 5.43
N PHE A 421 7.47 -5.05 4.64
CA PHE A 421 7.47 -5.57 3.27
C PHE A 421 7.19 -7.08 3.22
N GLU A 422 7.89 -7.88 4.03
CA GLU A 422 7.65 -9.34 4.12
C GLU A 422 6.26 -9.66 4.68
N THR A 423 5.70 -8.82 5.56
CA THR A 423 4.35 -9.06 6.11
C THR A 423 3.26 -8.88 5.03
N VAL A 424 3.42 -7.93 4.11
CA VAL A 424 2.41 -7.63 3.06
C VAL A 424 2.70 -8.32 1.72
N ALA A 425 3.84 -8.99 1.59
CA ALA A 425 4.32 -9.68 0.39
C ALA A 425 3.45 -10.89 0.04
N ASP A 426 3.29 -11.16 -1.25
CA ASP A 426 2.53 -12.30 -1.75
C ASP A 426 3.18 -13.62 -1.32
N GLU A 427 2.37 -14.52 -0.73
CA GLU A 427 2.84 -15.85 -0.37
C GLU A 427 3.13 -16.64 -1.65
N GLU A 428 4.28 -17.30 -1.73
CA GLU A 428 4.52 -18.29 -2.78
C GLU A 428 3.42 -19.37 -2.68
N GLU A 429 2.75 -19.63 -3.81
CA GLU A 429 1.54 -20.46 -3.93
C GLU A 429 1.75 -21.96 -3.57
N GLU A 430 2.89 -22.34 -3.00
CA GLU A 430 3.23 -23.72 -2.65
C GLU A 430 3.06 -24.00 -1.14
N THR A 431 2.07 -24.86 -0.85
CA THR A 431 1.79 -25.62 0.40
C THR A 431 0.64 -25.17 1.32
N ALA A 432 -0.24 -24.26 0.88
CA ALA A 432 -1.39 -23.84 1.69
C ALA A 432 -2.49 -24.90 1.93
N GLU A 433 -2.38 -26.14 1.43
CA GLU A 433 -3.48 -27.13 1.52
C GLU A 433 -3.21 -28.48 2.22
N GLU A 434 -2.01 -28.81 2.69
CA GLU A 434 -1.80 -30.06 3.44
C GLU A 434 -0.94 -29.89 4.71
N HIS A 435 -1.59 -29.97 5.87
CA HIS A 435 -1.02 -30.35 7.17
C HIS A 435 -0.12 -29.37 7.95
N ARG A 436 -0.04 -28.09 7.60
CA ARG A 436 0.64 -27.13 8.49
C ARG A 436 -0.34 -26.56 9.53
N GLU A 437 -0.17 -26.98 10.78
CA GLU A 437 -0.80 -26.31 11.93
C GLU A 437 -0.44 -24.82 11.85
N ALA A 438 -1.47 -23.97 11.80
CA ALA A 438 -1.31 -22.53 11.65
C ALA A 438 -0.34 -22.03 12.74
N PRO A 439 0.67 -21.20 12.40
CA PRO A 439 1.50 -20.57 13.41
C PRO A 439 0.62 -19.98 14.52
N PRO A 440 1.02 -20.05 15.80
CA PRO A 440 0.19 -19.62 16.93
C PRO A 440 -0.26 -18.15 16.86
N GLU A 441 0.27 -17.38 15.91
CA GLU A 441 -0.04 -15.98 15.67
C GLU A 441 -0.90 -15.71 14.42
N THR A 442 -1.45 -16.71 13.72
CA THR A 442 -2.35 -16.41 12.59
C THR A 442 -3.60 -15.68 13.09
N VAL A 443 -3.71 -14.40 12.75
CA VAL A 443 -4.89 -13.60 13.05
C VAL A 443 -5.88 -13.80 11.90
N ALA A 444 -7.13 -14.12 12.21
CA ALA A 444 -8.15 -14.33 11.20
C ALA A 444 -8.24 -13.11 10.27
N GLY A 445 -8.09 -13.36 8.96
CA GLY A 445 -8.21 -12.35 7.90
C GLY A 445 -7.05 -11.34 7.79
N GLY A 446 -6.00 -11.48 8.61
CA GLY A 446 -4.75 -10.72 8.46
C GLY A 446 -3.69 -11.46 7.67
N ARG A 447 -2.51 -10.84 7.53
CA ARG A 447 -1.28 -11.53 7.08
C ARG A 447 -0.52 -12.06 8.29
N VAL A 448 0.31 -13.07 8.10
CA VAL A 448 1.22 -13.53 9.15
C VAL A 448 2.32 -12.49 9.34
N LEU A 449 2.55 -12.05 10.58
CA LEU A 449 3.61 -11.08 10.87
C LEU A 449 4.97 -11.66 10.50
N SER A 450 5.79 -10.88 9.79
CA SER A 450 7.12 -11.30 9.36
C SER A 450 8.03 -11.61 10.57
N PRO A 451 8.85 -12.68 10.51
CA PRO A 451 9.85 -12.98 11.54
C PRO A 451 10.81 -11.82 11.84
N PHE A 452 11.11 -10.97 10.84
CA PHE A 452 11.92 -9.75 11.03
C PHE A 452 11.31 -8.82 12.07
N CYS A 453 9.98 -8.81 12.20
CA CYS A 453 9.27 -7.93 13.13
C CYS A 453 9.62 -8.22 14.60
N HIS A 454 9.90 -9.49 14.93
CA HIS A 454 10.21 -9.93 16.29
C HIS A 454 11.67 -9.67 16.70
N LEU A 455 12.52 -9.17 15.80
CA LEU A 455 13.89 -8.76 16.12
C LEU A 455 13.95 -7.41 16.86
N PHE A 456 12.82 -6.70 16.91
CA PHE A 456 12.71 -5.35 17.45
C PHE A 456 11.62 -5.27 18.52
N THR A 457 11.84 -4.43 19.52
CA THR A 457 10.88 -4.21 20.61
C THR A 457 9.81 -3.20 20.21
N GLU A 458 8.68 -3.19 20.92
CA GLU A 458 7.61 -2.19 20.74
C GLU A 458 8.16 -0.75 20.80
N THR A 459 9.03 -0.42 21.76
CA THR A 459 9.66 0.90 21.85
C THR A 459 10.49 1.27 20.62
N GLU A 460 11.16 0.29 20.01
CA GLU A 460 11.96 0.49 18.79
C GLU A 460 11.06 0.71 17.57
N TRP A 461 9.92 0.03 17.49
CA TRP A 461 8.90 0.31 16.47
C TRP A 461 8.36 1.74 16.57
N HIS A 462 8.06 2.22 17.77
CA HIS A 462 7.66 3.63 17.95
C HIS A 462 8.78 4.62 17.53
N ASN A 463 10.06 4.30 17.77
CA ASN A 463 11.17 5.11 17.28
C ASN A 463 11.25 5.06 15.74
N TYR A 464 11.07 3.90 15.13
CA TYR A 464 11.06 3.75 13.68
C TYR A 464 9.90 4.52 13.02
N ASP A 465 8.69 4.48 13.59
CA ASP A 465 7.56 5.28 13.11
C ASP A 465 7.87 6.79 13.15
N TYR A 466 8.50 7.25 14.24
CA TYR A 466 8.91 8.64 14.37
C TYR A 466 10.04 9.00 13.40
N TYR A 467 11.01 8.11 13.19
CA TYR A 467 12.05 8.25 12.16
C TYR A 467 11.43 8.45 10.76
N GLN A 468 10.43 7.65 10.41
CA GLN A 468 9.70 7.80 9.15
C GLN A 468 8.90 9.11 9.09
N THR A 469 8.28 9.50 10.22
CA THR A 469 7.54 10.76 10.38
C THR A 469 8.43 11.99 10.16
N LEU A 470 9.66 12.00 10.68
CA LEU A 470 10.63 13.07 10.46
C LEU A 470 11.00 13.20 8.98
N GLY A 471 11.19 12.07 8.29
CA GLY A 471 11.48 12.04 6.86
C GLY A 471 10.38 12.73 6.04
N LYS A 472 9.11 12.42 6.33
CA LYS A 472 7.97 13.05 5.65
C LYS A 472 7.78 14.52 6.04
N TRP A 473 7.88 14.87 7.32
CA TRP A 473 7.67 16.25 7.79
C TRP A 473 8.69 17.22 7.18
N TYR A 474 9.98 16.89 7.28
CA TYR A 474 11.06 17.77 6.84
C TYR A 474 11.40 17.60 5.35
N GLY A 475 11.00 16.48 4.72
CA GLY A 475 11.21 16.25 3.29
C GLY A 475 10.14 16.91 2.41
N TYR A 476 8.87 16.73 2.76
CA TYR A 476 7.72 17.03 1.88
C TYR A 476 6.62 17.85 2.58
N GLY A 477 6.53 17.76 3.91
CA GLY A 477 5.57 18.53 4.70
C GLY A 477 6.02 19.95 5.03
N ASP A 478 5.45 20.50 6.11
CA ASP A 478 5.66 21.87 6.57
C ASP A 478 7.11 22.18 7.02
N GLY A 479 7.93 21.16 7.29
CA GLY A 479 9.35 21.33 7.62
C GLY A 479 10.26 21.53 6.40
N SER A 480 9.74 21.31 5.19
CA SER A 480 10.46 21.50 3.93
C SER A 480 10.31 22.93 3.42
N ASP A 481 11.38 23.53 2.89
CA ASP A 481 11.36 24.92 2.40
C ASP A 481 10.33 25.14 1.28
N LEU A 482 10.13 24.13 0.43
CA LEU A 482 9.24 24.19 -0.74
C LEU A 482 8.27 23.00 -0.81
N GLY A 483 8.16 22.19 0.26
CA GLY A 483 7.23 21.05 0.33
C GLY A 483 5.77 21.45 0.13
N PRO A 484 5.22 22.39 0.93
CA PRO A 484 3.84 22.87 0.75
C PRO A 484 3.61 23.46 -0.65
N THR A 485 4.62 24.10 -1.23
CA THR A 485 4.55 24.66 -2.59
C THR A 485 4.30 23.59 -3.66
N GLN A 486 4.75 22.34 -3.48
CA GLN A 486 4.52 21.27 -4.45
C GLN A 486 3.04 20.85 -4.52
N GLY A 487 2.28 21.02 -3.43
CA GLY A 487 0.86 20.68 -3.36
C GLY A 487 -0.09 21.75 -3.89
N VAL A 488 0.41 22.94 -4.25
CA VAL A 488 -0.41 24.12 -4.59
C VAL A 488 -1.32 23.87 -5.80
N GLY A 489 -0.80 23.25 -6.86
CA GLY A 489 -1.59 22.97 -8.07
C GLY A 489 -2.82 22.13 -7.77
N PHE A 490 -2.67 21.05 -6.99
CA PHE A 490 -3.80 20.22 -6.58
C PHE A 490 -4.81 20.99 -5.71
N VAL A 491 -4.34 21.85 -4.80
CA VAL A 491 -5.24 22.67 -3.97
C VAL A 491 -6.05 23.63 -4.83
N ASN A 492 -5.45 24.23 -5.87
CA ASN A 492 -6.16 25.10 -6.80
C ASN A 492 -7.16 24.33 -7.70
N GLU A 493 -6.86 23.08 -8.07
CA GLU A 493 -7.83 22.17 -8.69
C GLU A 493 -9.00 21.83 -7.74
N LEU A 494 -8.72 21.57 -6.46
CA LEU A 494 -9.76 21.33 -5.45
C LEU A 494 -10.67 22.56 -5.28
N VAL A 495 -10.09 23.77 -5.23
CA VAL A 495 -10.84 25.04 -5.19
C VAL A 495 -11.77 25.15 -6.41
N ALA A 496 -11.27 24.85 -7.61
CA ALA A 496 -12.06 24.86 -8.84
C ALA A 496 -13.26 23.90 -8.76
N ARG A 497 -13.04 22.67 -8.30
CA ARG A 497 -14.09 21.65 -8.15
C ARG A 497 -15.14 22.01 -7.09
N LEU A 498 -14.71 22.56 -5.94
CA LEU A 498 -15.62 22.96 -4.86
C LEU A 498 -16.50 24.16 -5.24
N THR A 499 -15.98 25.07 -6.08
CA THR A 499 -16.64 26.31 -6.50
C THR A 499 -17.25 26.24 -7.91
N ALA A 500 -17.09 25.12 -8.61
CA ALA A 500 -17.49 24.94 -10.02
C ALA A 500 -17.01 26.10 -10.93
N SER A 501 -15.75 26.52 -10.72
CA SER A 501 -15.12 27.62 -11.46
C SER A 501 -13.84 27.13 -12.14
N PRO A 502 -13.38 27.74 -13.25
CA PRO A 502 -12.13 27.35 -13.90
C PRO A 502 -10.93 27.36 -12.95
N VAL A 503 -9.96 26.47 -13.19
CA VAL A 503 -8.71 26.41 -12.42
C VAL A 503 -7.92 27.71 -12.61
N VAL A 504 -7.53 28.33 -11.50
CA VAL A 504 -6.65 29.51 -11.47
C VAL A 504 -5.36 29.12 -10.78
N ASP A 505 -4.35 28.79 -11.58
CA ASP A 505 -3.05 28.32 -11.12
C ASP A 505 -1.93 28.61 -12.13
N HIS A 506 -0.70 28.70 -11.63
CA HIS A 506 0.50 28.88 -12.44
C HIS A 506 1.68 28.05 -11.91
N THR A 507 1.36 26.95 -11.22
CA THR A 507 2.32 26.07 -10.55
C THR A 507 2.48 24.74 -11.32
N SER A 508 1.98 23.63 -10.76
CA SER A 508 2.10 22.27 -11.30
C SER A 508 0.88 21.82 -12.15
N THR A 509 -0.13 22.67 -12.33
CA THR A 509 -1.30 22.35 -13.19
C THR A 509 -0.97 22.29 -14.68
N ASN A 510 -1.69 21.43 -15.41
CA ASN A 510 -1.63 21.39 -16.87
C ASN A 510 -2.84 22.13 -17.46
N ARG A 511 -2.61 23.38 -17.88
CA ARG A 511 -3.66 24.25 -18.44
C ARG A 511 -4.44 23.66 -19.62
N THR A 512 -3.84 22.74 -20.40
CA THR A 512 -4.55 22.10 -21.51
C THR A 512 -5.57 21.09 -21.00
N MET A 513 -5.20 20.29 -20.00
CA MET A 513 -6.08 19.28 -19.40
C MET A 513 -7.15 19.92 -18.52
N ASP A 514 -6.79 20.94 -17.76
CA ASP A 514 -7.71 21.58 -16.81
C ASP A 514 -8.76 22.48 -17.48
N ALA A 515 -8.53 22.84 -18.74
CA ALA A 515 -9.48 23.62 -19.55
C ALA A 515 -10.46 22.75 -20.35
N ASP A 516 -10.21 21.44 -20.48
CA ASP A 516 -11.07 20.51 -21.22
C ASP A 516 -11.99 19.75 -20.25
N PRO A 517 -13.34 19.91 -20.35
CA PRO A 517 -14.29 19.17 -19.53
C PRO A 517 -14.17 17.64 -19.61
N ALA A 518 -13.54 17.09 -20.66
CA ALA A 518 -13.27 15.66 -20.76
C ALA A 518 -12.15 15.19 -19.80
N THR A 519 -11.21 16.07 -19.45
CA THR A 519 -10.08 15.76 -18.56
C THR A 519 -10.12 16.50 -17.21
N PHE A 520 -11.01 17.49 -17.07
CA PHE A 520 -11.28 18.17 -15.81
C PHE A 520 -12.73 18.71 -15.75
N PRO A 521 -13.74 17.83 -15.60
CA PRO A 521 -15.12 18.27 -15.44
C PRO A 521 -15.30 18.99 -14.10
N LEU A 522 -16.09 20.07 -14.09
CA LEU A 522 -16.42 20.83 -12.87
C LEU A 522 -17.78 20.43 -12.27
N ASP A 523 -18.57 19.62 -12.99
CA ASP A 523 -19.94 19.22 -12.65
C ASP A 523 -20.06 17.77 -12.18
N ALA A 524 -18.97 16.99 -12.12
CA ALA A 524 -19.01 15.56 -11.77
C ALA A 524 -19.51 15.27 -10.33
N LYS A 525 -19.35 16.24 -9.41
CA LYS A 525 -19.67 16.18 -7.95
C LYS A 525 -18.94 15.10 -7.13
N VAL A 526 -18.49 14.01 -7.76
CA VAL A 526 -17.73 12.94 -7.13
C VAL A 526 -16.42 12.74 -7.89
N TYR A 527 -15.30 12.86 -7.18
CA TYR A 527 -13.95 12.82 -7.76
C TYR A 527 -13.07 11.81 -7.03
N ALA A 528 -12.18 11.13 -7.75
CA ALA A 528 -11.16 10.26 -7.17
C ALA A 528 -9.81 10.49 -7.87
N ASP A 529 -8.81 10.91 -7.12
CA ASP A 529 -7.44 11.10 -7.60
C ASP A 529 -6.49 10.12 -6.89
N PHE A 530 -5.59 9.49 -7.64
CA PHE A 530 -4.61 8.51 -7.12
C PHE A 530 -3.18 9.03 -7.31
N SER A 531 -2.37 8.97 -6.24
CA SER A 531 -1.07 9.63 -6.11
C SER A 531 -0.11 8.84 -5.19
N HIS A 532 0.98 9.46 -4.74
CA HIS A 532 2.01 8.92 -3.87
C HIS A 532 1.96 9.54 -2.46
N ASP A 533 2.69 8.95 -1.52
CA ASP A 533 2.83 9.47 -0.15
C ASP A 533 3.50 10.85 -0.10
N ASN A 534 4.58 11.05 -0.87
CA ASN A 534 5.29 12.33 -0.91
C ASN A 534 4.37 13.47 -1.36
N ASP A 535 3.63 13.25 -2.43
CA ASP A 535 2.71 14.24 -3.01
C ASP A 535 1.50 14.49 -2.12
N MET A 536 0.95 13.45 -1.50
CA MET A 536 -0.07 13.63 -0.47
C MET A 536 0.44 14.46 0.71
N SER A 537 1.69 14.24 1.15
CA SER A 537 2.31 15.03 2.22
C SER A 537 2.44 16.51 1.82
N ASN A 538 2.89 16.78 0.59
CA ASN A 538 2.94 18.13 0.03
C ASN A 538 1.55 18.79 -0.01
N ILE A 539 0.52 18.05 -0.44
CA ILE A 539 -0.87 18.52 -0.54
C ILE A 539 -1.45 18.82 0.84
N PHE A 540 -1.23 17.98 1.84
CA PHE A 540 -1.71 18.21 3.21
C PHE A 540 -1.09 19.45 3.85
N ALA A 541 0.19 19.69 3.56
CA ALA A 541 0.90 20.90 3.96
C ALA A 541 0.35 22.14 3.22
N ALA A 542 0.11 22.05 1.90
CA ALA A 542 -0.50 23.12 1.12
C ALA A 542 -1.93 23.49 1.57
N LEU A 543 -2.70 22.51 2.04
CA LEU A 543 -4.02 22.69 2.67
C LEU A 543 -3.94 23.26 4.09
N GLY A 544 -2.75 23.29 4.70
CA GLY A 544 -2.53 23.76 6.06
C GLY A 544 -3.14 22.87 7.14
N LEU A 545 -3.32 21.56 6.87
CA LEU A 545 -3.98 20.63 7.80
C LEU A 545 -3.24 20.51 9.14
N TYR A 546 -1.93 20.76 9.14
CA TYR A 546 -1.02 20.62 10.28
C TYR A 546 -0.35 21.94 10.74
N ASN A 547 -0.80 23.11 10.27
CA ASN A 547 -0.19 24.42 10.55
C ASN A 547 -0.01 24.78 12.04
N GLY A 548 -0.86 24.27 12.94
CA GLY A 548 -0.77 24.50 14.39
C GLY A 548 -0.26 23.30 15.17
N THR A 549 0.44 22.38 14.52
CA THR A 549 1.11 21.25 15.19
C THR A 549 2.32 21.71 16.00
N PHE A 550 3.04 22.69 15.47
CA PHE A 550 4.18 23.32 16.14
C PHE A 550 4.03 24.84 16.06
N PRO A 551 4.64 25.60 16.98
CA PRO A 551 4.80 27.05 16.81
C PRO A 551 5.42 27.36 15.44
N ALA A 552 5.06 28.50 14.85
CA ALA A 552 5.56 28.86 13.52
C ALA A 552 7.10 28.89 13.49
N GLY A 553 7.70 28.07 12.61
CA GLY A 553 9.15 27.93 12.45
C GLY A 553 9.77 26.79 13.26
N ASP A 554 9.02 26.18 14.18
CA ASP A 554 9.41 24.96 14.87
C ASP A 554 8.91 23.72 14.10
N GLY A 555 9.45 22.56 14.46
CA GLY A 555 9.00 21.26 13.96
C GLY A 555 9.26 20.16 14.99
N PRO A 556 8.93 18.91 14.66
CA PRO A 556 9.19 17.78 15.55
C PRO A 556 10.69 17.67 15.85
N SER A 557 11.06 17.44 17.10
CA SER A 557 12.46 17.29 17.47
C SER A 557 13.12 16.15 16.69
N ASN A 558 14.28 16.41 16.08
CA ASN A 558 15.08 15.39 15.41
C ASN A 558 15.97 14.57 16.36
N THR A 559 15.79 14.70 17.68
CA THR A 559 16.55 13.95 18.70
C THR A 559 15.68 13.39 19.82
N THR A 560 14.44 13.85 19.96
CA THR A 560 13.49 13.39 20.98
C THR A 560 12.21 12.92 20.30
N ARG A 561 11.81 11.67 20.55
CA ARG A 561 10.56 11.11 20.03
C ARG A 561 9.35 11.87 20.59
N THR A 562 8.38 12.16 19.73
CA THR A 562 7.07 12.68 20.11
C THR A 562 6.00 11.73 19.57
N GLU A 563 4.99 11.39 20.37
CA GLU A 563 3.90 10.50 19.92
C GLU A 563 2.92 11.26 19.01
N PRO A 564 2.18 10.57 18.12
CA PRO A 564 1.25 11.20 17.19
C PRO A 564 0.18 12.07 17.87
N GLU A 565 -0.32 11.68 19.04
CA GLU A 565 -1.33 12.42 19.82
C GLU A 565 -0.83 13.81 20.23
N ASP A 566 0.45 13.92 20.60
CA ASP A 566 1.10 15.18 20.96
C ASP A 566 1.47 16.02 19.72
N MET A 567 1.43 15.42 18.52
CA MET A 567 1.63 16.07 17.22
C MET A 567 0.31 16.28 16.46
N ARG A 568 -0.82 16.43 17.17
CA ARG A 568 -2.16 16.65 16.56
C ARG A 568 -2.54 15.60 15.51
N GLY A 569 -2.07 14.37 15.69
CA GLY A 569 -2.26 13.25 14.77
C GLY A 569 -1.38 13.29 13.52
N TYR A 570 -0.29 14.06 13.52
CA TYR A 570 0.73 13.95 12.47
C TYR A 570 1.67 12.80 12.78
N ALA A 571 1.60 11.74 11.98
CA ALA A 571 2.58 10.67 11.92
C ALA A 571 2.53 10.04 10.53
N SER A 572 3.64 9.57 9.98
CA SER A 572 3.66 9.00 8.63
C SER A 572 2.64 7.84 8.48
N SER A 573 2.52 7.01 9.53
CA SER A 573 1.53 5.93 9.64
C SER A 573 0.08 6.40 9.72
N TRP A 574 -0.19 7.58 10.27
CA TRP A 574 -1.54 8.16 10.37
C TRP A 574 -1.94 8.95 9.14
N VAL A 575 -0.98 9.42 8.34
CA VAL A 575 -1.21 10.42 7.30
C VAL A 575 -1.04 9.83 5.90
N VAL A 576 0.03 9.07 5.67
CA VAL A 576 0.34 8.44 4.37
C VAL A 576 0.71 6.95 4.47
N PRO A 577 -0.05 6.10 5.21
CA PRO A 577 0.13 4.65 5.13
C PRO A 577 -0.13 4.10 3.71
N PHE A 578 0.20 2.84 3.45
CA PHE A 578 -0.26 2.17 2.23
C PHE A 578 -1.79 2.16 2.16
N GLY A 579 -2.36 2.55 1.02
CA GLY A 579 -3.81 2.71 0.86
C GLY A 579 -4.41 3.89 1.65
N ALA A 580 -3.58 4.89 2.00
CA ALA A 580 -4.04 6.13 2.61
C ALA A 580 -5.11 6.83 1.78
N ARG A 581 -6.03 7.52 2.44
CA ARG A 581 -7.04 8.34 1.78
C ARG A 581 -7.33 9.62 2.54
N MET A 582 -7.51 10.70 1.79
CA MET A 582 -8.13 11.92 2.26
C MET A 582 -9.49 12.08 1.58
N TYR A 583 -10.52 12.38 2.38
CA TYR A 583 -11.82 12.78 1.87
C TYR A 583 -12.05 14.27 2.05
N VAL A 584 -12.41 14.97 0.99
CA VAL A 584 -12.97 16.33 1.05
C VAL A 584 -14.46 16.24 0.80
N GLU A 585 -15.23 16.60 1.81
CA GLU A 585 -16.69 16.53 1.80
C GLU A 585 -17.24 17.95 1.73
N LYS A 586 -18.26 18.18 0.89
CA LYS A 586 -19.09 19.37 1.00
C LYS A 586 -20.55 18.97 1.24
N MET A 587 -21.19 19.67 2.16
CA MET A 587 -22.54 19.37 2.64
C MET A 587 -23.34 20.66 2.85
N VAL A 588 -24.66 20.54 2.72
CA VAL A 588 -25.61 21.59 3.10
C VAL A 588 -26.41 21.10 4.29
N CYS A 589 -26.57 21.95 5.29
CA CYS A 589 -27.25 21.63 6.54
C CYS A 589 -28.48 22.53 6.72
N GLY A 590 -29.64 21.92 6.96
CA GLY A 590 -30.88 22.64 7.25
C GLY A 590 -31.16 22.67 8.75
N GLY A 591 -31.34 23.85 9.32
CA GLY A 591 -31.75 24.02 10.73
C GLY A 591 -32.10 25.47 11.07
N ASP A 592 -32.89 25.68 12.12
CA ASP A 592 -33.54 26.96 12.49
C ASP A 592 -32.59 28.16 12.72
N LYS A 593 -31.26 27.94 12.75
CA LYS A 593 -30.23 28.97 12.96
C LYS A 593 -29.20 29.09 11.82
N GLU A 594 -29.23 28.20 10.84
CA GLU A 594 -28.35 28.24 9.67
C GLU A 594 -29.17 28.70 8.47
N SER A 595 -28.60 29.53 7.59
CA SER A 595 -29.30 29.89 6.37
C SER A 595 -29.49 28.58 5.58
N SER A 596 -30.67 28.36 5.01
CA SER A 596 -31.05 27.06 4.42
C SER A 596 -30.12 26.57 3.30
N ASN A 597 -29.16 27.40 2.88
CA ASN A 597 -28.27 27.17 1.76
C ASN A 597 -26.78 27.32 2.13
N ASP A 598 -26.43 27.34 3.43
CA ASP A 598 -25.02 27.41 3.84
C ASP A 598 -24.28 26.11 3.46
N GLU A 599 -23.28 26.23 2.59
CA GLU A 599 -22.39 25.11 2.22
C GLU A 599 -21.22 25.02 3.22
N PHE A 600 -20.98 23.81 3.72
CA PHE A 600 -19.89 23.49 4.64
C PHE A 600 -18.93 22.49 4.01
N VAL A 601 -17.63 22.65 4.28
CA VAL A 601 -16.55 21.73 3.90
C VAL A 601 -15.99 21.05 5.15
N ARG A 602 -15.73 19.75 5.06
CA ARG A 602 -15.02 18.95 6.07
C ARG A 602 -13.95 18.11 5.38
N ILE A 603 -12.80 17.93 6.03
CA ILE A 603 -11.73 17.06 5.55
C ILE A 603 -11.52 15.92 6.54
N LEU A 604 -11.39 14.71 6.01
CA LEU A 604 -10.99 13.52 6.76
C LEU A 604 -9.69 12.98 6.18
N VAL A 605 -8.75 12.60 7.03
CA VAL A 605 -7.51 11.91 6.64
C VAL A 605 -7.49 10.56 7.35
N ASN A 606 -7.57 9.48 6.59
CA ASN A 606 -7.68 8.11 7.11
C ASN A 606 -8.77 7.98 8.18
N ASP A 607 -9.95 8.50 7.85
CA ASP A 607 -11.16 8.57 8.70
C ASP A 607 -11.08 9.50 9.92
N ARG A 608 -9.91 10.07 10.22
CA ARG A 608 -9.77 11.14 11.21
C ARG A 608 -10.33 12.46 10.68
N VAL A 609 -11.34 13.01 11.35
CA VAL A 609 -11.82 14.37 11.08
C VAL A 609 -10.73 15.38 11.42
N MET A 610 -10.34 16.20 10.44
CA MET A 610 -9.27 17.18 10.60
C MET A 610 -9.83 18.49 11.18
N PRO A 611 -9.28 18.98 12.32
CA PRO A 611 -9.65 20.27 12.87
C PRO A 611 -9.05 21.40 12.02
N LEU A 612 -9.81 21.95 11.07
CA LEU A 612 -9.36 23.01 10.15
C LEU A 612 -9.09 24.33 10.92
N GLN A 613 -7.83 24.78 10.98
CA GLN A 613 -7.38 25.82 11.93
C GLN A 613 -7.48 27.27 11.44
N SER A 614 -7.80 27.52 10.17
CA SER A 614 -7.69 28.87 9.58
C SER A 614 -8.99 29.39 8.94
N CYS A 615 -10.09 28.67 9.08
CA CYS A 615 -11.39 29.03 8.49
C CYS A 615 -12.53 29.17 9.52
N GLY A 616 -12.21 29.10 10.82
CA GLY A 616 -13.19 29.18 11.90
C GLY A 616 -14.08 27.95 11.96
N ALA A 617 -13.48 26.76 11.97
CA ALA A 617 -14.20 25.49 12.00
C ALA A 617 -15.13 25.39 13.22
N ASP A 618 -16.28 24.75 13.02
CA ASP A 618 -17.18 24.40 14.11
C ASP A 618 -16.68 23.18 14.91
N GLN A 619 -17.45 22.78 15.92
CA GLN A 619 -17.12 21.64 16.79
C GLN A 619 -17.08 20.29 16.05
N LEU A 620 -17.57 20.22 14.82
CA LEU A 620 -17.58 19.02 13.97
C LEU A 620 -16.47 19.08 12.90
N GLY A 621 -15.55 20.05 13.00
CA GLY A 621 -14.43 20.22 12.08
C GLY A 621 -14.82 20.82 10.72
N ARG A 622 -16.01 21.44 10.62
CA ARG A 622 -16.54 21.97 9.35
C ARG A 622 -16.31 23.47 9.24
N CYS A 623 -15.95 23.94 8.05
CA CYS A 623 -15.90 25.36 7.74
C CYS A 623 -16.95 25.73 6.68
N ARG A 624 -17.51 26.95 6.76
CA ARG A 624 -18.28 27.51 5.64
C ARG A 624 -17.40 27.53 4.40
N LEU A 625 -17.94 27.17 3.23
CA LEU A 625 -17.18 27.05 1.99
C LEU A 625 -16.37 28.32 1.70
N SER A 626 -16.96 29.50 1.78
CA SER A 626 -16.26 30.77 1.54
C SER A 626 -15.05 30.96 2.47
N ARG A 627 -15.20 30.69 3.77
CA ARG A 627 -14.12 30.77 4.76
C ARG A 627 -13.03 29.73 4.51
N PHE A 628 -13.41 28.52 4.08
CA PHE A 628 -12.46 27.49 3.68
C PHE A 628 -11.62 27.95 2.48
N ILE A 629 -12.26 28.45 1.41
CA ILE A 629 -11.55 28.97 0.22
C ILE A 629 -10.67 30.20 0.54
N ASP A 630 -11.09 31.05 1.47
CA ASP A 630 -10.28 32.18 1.94
C ASP A 630 -9.05 31.72 2.74
N SER A 631 -9.17 30.63 3.50
CA SER A 631 -8.05 30.07 4.28
C SER A 631 -6.94 29.47 3.40
N LEU A 632 -7.25 29.14 2.15
CA LEU A 632 -6.30 28.60 1.15
C LEU A 632 -5.51 29.70 0.43
N ALA A 633 -5.30 30.85 1.06
CA ALA A 633 -4.62 32.00 0.46
C ALA A 633 -3.19 31.68 0.01
N PHE A 634 -2.45 30.84 0.74
CA PHE A 634 -1.12 30.37 0.34
C PHE A 634 -1.14 29.74 -1.06
N ALA A 635 -1.97 28.71 -1.26
CA ALA A 635 -2.10 28.03 -2.55
C ALA A 635 -2.68 28.94 -3.65
N ARG A 636 -3.72 29.71 -3.34
CA ARG A 636 -4.35 30.64 -4.30
C ARG A 636 -3.41 31.73 -4.81
N ASN A 637 -2.38 32.08 -4.04
CA ASN A 637 -1.36 33.05 -4.43
C ASN A 637 -0.15 32.40 -5.13
N GLY A 638 -0.17 31.09 -5.39
CA GLY A 638 0.92 30.35 -6.03
C GLY A 638 1.97 29.77 -5.07
N GLY A 639 1.73 29.82 -3.76
CA GLY A 639 2.71 29.40 -2.75
C GLY A 639 4.03 30.17 -2.90
N LEU A 640 5.15 29.44 -2.81
CA LEU A 640 6.50 29.96 -3.11
C LEU A 640 7.00 29.45 -4.46
N TRP A 641 6.12 29.28 -5.45
CA TRP A 641 6.49 28.66 -6.73
C TRP A 641 7.54 29.45 -7.51
N ASP A 642 7.60 30.78 -7.34
CA ASP A 642 8.65 31.62 -7.94
C ASP A 642 10.07 31.22 -7.46
N ASP A 643 10.20 30.72 -6.23
CA ASP A 643 11.49 30.26 -5.66
C ASP A 643 11.97 28.93 -6.27
N CYS A 644 11.12 28.20 -7.00
CA CYS A 644 11.50 26.95 -7.66
C CYS A 644 12.60 27.14 -8.71
N PHE A 645 12.73 28.35 -9.27
CA PHE A 645 13.59 28.66 -10.42
C PHE A 645 14.50 29.89 -10.21
N ALA A 646 14.48 30.48 -9.01
CA ALA A 646 15.23 31.67 -8.65
C ALA A 646 16.75 31.46 -8.50
#